data_AF-A0AAN7ZE91-F1
#
_entry.id   AF-A0AAN7ZE91-F1
#
_cell.length_a   1.000
_cell.length_b   1.000
_cell.length_c   1.000
_cell.angle_alpha   90.00
_cell.angle_beta   90.00
_cell.angle_gamma   90.00
#
_symmetry.space_group_name_H-M   'P 1'
#
loop_
_entity.id
_entity.type
_entity.pdbx_description
1 polymer ?
#
loop_
_entity_poly.entity_id
_entity_poly.type
_entity_poly.pdbx_seq_one_letter_code
_entity_poly.pdbx_strand_id
1 'polypeptide(L)'
;MLKVNLVLACHFIQPQNQDIDLKTFATKNQIIDVGTDLKQWYETNVVNRIQRKLEEFEEKDSGWALLEILHLKVNINSYIPLKGGISTYVKVPHFIALKRAVINVRNNDNCCFLWAVVSALYPSENHVERTSSYPHYSQVLNYDSIQFPIKLSDIKKFEKLNNLKINLYCIKDKSVVPFLLSKNLVSNREPINLLVLSCTDGERNDTYYHFTWIKNMSALFSKQLSKHGRKKFICNRCLNHFSSNAYLEKHMTHCNEINKCSTRLPNETNKYLEFKHFSYQEKVPFVVYADLESILEKCPDNQNTNTRLCDKHIPFSVAYYLKCSYNDELSKFRLYRGRDCIQWFVKELHDIATWANEIVGTVVPMETLSKEQMESFQNATVCHICNKPFQPGDIKVRDHSHFTSKFRNAAHQNCNLNYKDTHVIPVVFHNLSGYDSHFIIRELALKIPGEISLLPLNKEKYISFSKSVENTKIKFRFIDSFRFMASSIDKLSSYLDNEKKIITKLNCSNGDEFNLLVRKGIFPYEYVDSWDKLDESSLPPKEAFYSHLHEEGISDESYTHANTVWTTFNIQTLGQYSDLYLKTDVLLLADIFENFRLTCLNAYQLDPLHYYTAPGLAFDAMLKITEVKLELLTDIDMAMFIERGIRGGVAQCSNRYAKANNKYMSDNNYDPSVPTAYLMYYDVNNLYGRTMSEFLPYGEFSFVDEPDIECILNTPDDSDIGYIIDCDLDYPAELHESHSDLPLAPEHMTPPSSKSKLKKLLLTLYPKRNYVLHYRNLKMYLEQGLRLVKLNQVLRFKQSAWLKKYIDLNTVLRQASKMISIRIFSN
;
A
#
# COMPACT_ATOMS: atom_id res chain seq x y z
N MET A 1 -13.76 -19.26 15.15
CA MET A 1 -13.12 -18.06 15.72
C MET A 1 -13.63 -16.83 14.99
N LEU A 2 -13.73 -15.72 15.68
CA LEU A 2 -14.23 -14.46 15.12
C LEU A 2 -13.14 -13.42 15.24
N LYS A 3 -12.80 -12.71 14.17
CA LYS A 3 -12.06 -11.45 14.30
C LYS A 3 -13.08 -10.36 14.53
N VAL A 4 -13.17 -9.94 15.77
CA VAL A 4 -14.10 -8.92 16.23
C VAL A 4 -13.35 -7.61 16.41
N ASN A 5 -13.87 -6.56 15.79
CA ASN A 5 -13.52 -5.19 16.13
C ASN A 5 -14.79 -4.39 16.36
N LEU A 6 -14.69 -3.37 17.18
CA LEU A 6 -15.80 -2.46 17.46
C LEU A 6 -15.42 -1.08 16.95
N VAL A 7 -16.40 -0.40 16.39
CA VAL A 7 -16.30 1.00 16.00
C VAL A 7 -17.37 1.73 16.78
N LEU A 8 -16.95 2.61 17.68
CA LEU A 8 -17.85 3.53 18.35
C LEU A 8 -17.92 4.80 17.50
N ALA A 9 -19.10 5.14 17.03
CA ALA A 9 -19.38 6.42 16.40
C ALA A 9 -20.00 7.35 17.45
N CYS A 10 -19.44 8.55 17.59
CA CYS A 10 -19.86 9.54 18.57
C CYS A 10 -19.91 10.92 17.93
N HIS A 11 -20.84 11.74 18.39
CA HIS A 11 -20.84 13.16 18.13
C HIS A 11 -20.17 13.88 19.27
N PHE A 12 -19.25 14.75 18.90
CA PHE A 12 -18.56 15.63 19.82
C PHE A 12 -19.01 17.04 19.52
N ILE A 13 -19.27 17.84 20.55
CA ILE A 13 -19.57 19.27 20.43
C ILE A 13 -18.39 20.09 20.95
N GLN A 14 -18.00 21.13 20.24
CA GLN A 14 -17.06 22.11 20.77
C GLN A 14 -17.85 23.19 21.54
N PRO A 15 -17.72 23.31 22.87
CA PRO A 15 -18.59 24.20 23.67
C PRO A 15 -18.46 25.69 23.35
N GLN A 16 -17.36 26.09 22.69
CA GLN A 16 -17.01 27.49 22.42
C GLN A 16 -17.72 28.06 21.16
N ASN A 17 -17.98 27.21 20.17
CA ASN A 17 -18.49 27.54 18.83
C ASN A 17 -19.74 26.71 18.46
N GLN A 18 -20.13 25.75 19.30
CA GLN A 18 -21.26 24.82 19.09
C GLN A 18 -21.15 23.91 17.86
N ASP A 19 -19.96 23.81 17.25
CA ASP A 19 -19.71 22.89 16.15
C ASP A 19 -19.79 21.43 16.63
N ILE A 20 -20.45 20.57 15.85
CA ILE A 20 -20.62 19.15 16.15
C ILE A 20 -19.95 18.32 15.06
N ASP A 21 -19.03 17.44 15.45
CA ASP A 21 -18.27 16.60 14.52
C ASP A 21 -18.44 15.11 14.85
N LEU A 22 -18.52 14.29 13.79
CA LEU A 22 -18.62 12.85 13.87
C LEU A 22 -17.23 12.23 14.02
N LYS A 23 -16.95 11.68 15.19
CA LYS A 23 -15.73 10.91 15.42
C LYS A 23 -16.01 9.42 15.53
N THR A 24 -15.25 8.64 14.77
CA THR A 24 -15.31 7.18 14.82
C THR A 24 -14.06 6.61 15.49
N PHE A 25 -14.27 5.93 16.61
CA PHE A 25 -13.23 5.28 17.39
C PHE A 25 -13.25 3.77 17.14
N ALA A 26 -12.40 3.33 16.23
CA ALA A 26 -12.21 1.90 15.97
C ALA A 26 -11.24 1.25 16.95
N THR A 27 -11.60 0.06 17.43
CA THR A 27 -10.69 -0.87 18.12
C THR A 27 -9.99 -1.77 17.09
N LYS A 28 -8.81 -2.28 17.45
CA LYS A 28 -8.06 -3.22 16.60
C LYS A 28 -8.81 -4.55 16.51
N ASN A 29 -8.81 -5.19 15.33
CA ASN A 29 -9.26 -6.58 15.18
C ASN A 29 -8.63 -7.49 16.24
N GLN A 30 -9.45 -8.05 17.12
CA GLN A 30 -9.06 -9.07 18.09
C GLN A 30 -9.73 -10.39 17.75
N ILE A 31 -9.05 -11.49 18.02
CA ILE A 31 -9.62 -12.81 17.85
C ILE A 31 -10.42 -13.14 19.12
N ILE A 32 -11.73 -13.36 18.96
CA ILE A 32 -12.64 -13.88 19.98
C ILE A 32 -12.95 -15.34 19.64
N ASP A 33 -12.95 -16.18 20.66
CA ASP A 33 -13.39 -17.57 20.59
C ASP A 33 -14.32 -17.93 21.75
N VAL A 34 -14.79 -19.17 21.77
CA VAL A 34 -15.78 -19.69 22.73
C VAL A 34 -15.22 -19.76 24.17
N GLY A 35 -13.93 -19.47 24.41
CA GLY A 35 -13.30 -19.45 25.75
C GLY A 35 -12.91 -18.05 26.22
N THR A 36 -13.15 -17.05 25.39
CA THR A 36 -12.91 -15.65 25.71
C THR A 36 -13.96 -15.20 26.71
N ASP A 37 -13.55 -14.80 27.92
CA ASP A 37 -14.43 -14.08 28.84
C ASP A 37 -14.84 -12.77 28.16
N LEU A 38 -16.06 -12.77 27.63
CA LEU A 38 -16.57 -11.66 26.84
C LEU A 38 -16.67 -10.39 27.68
N LYS A 39 -16.94 -10.51 28.99
CA LYS A 39 -17.06 -9.38 29.90
C LYS A 39 -15.70 -8.74 30.13
N GLN A 40 -14.70 -9.53 30.53
CA GLN A 40 -13.34 -9.04 30.73
C GLN A 40 -12.71 -8.51 29.43
N TRP A 41 -12.97 -9.20 28.31
CA TRP A 41 -12.47 -8.78 27.00
C TRP A 41 -13.09 -7.46 26.57
N TYR A 42 -14.41 -7.31 26.76
CA TYR A 42 -15.16 -6.09 26.46
C TYR A 42 -14.64 -4.93 27.31
N GLU A 43 -14.52 -5.10 28.63
CA GLU A 43 -13.95 -4.08 29.52
C GLU A 43 -12.53 -3.66 29.08
N THR A 44 -11.63 -4.62 28.86
CA THR A 44 -10.22 -4.31 28.61
C THR A 44 -9.95 -3.77 27.21
N ASN A 45 -10.57 -4.36 26.18
CA ASN A 45 -10.23 -4.10 24.78
C ASN A 45 -11.19 -3.14 24.08
N VAL A 46 -12.40 -2.99 24.63
CA VAL A 46 -13.43 -2.08 24.13
C VAL A 46 -13.52 -0.89 25.07
N VAL A 47 -14.08 -1.06 26.27
CA VAL A 47 -14.42 0.04 27.19
C VAL A 47 -13.18 0.88 27.52
N ASN A 48 -12.17 0.29 28.15
CA ASN A 48 -10.97 1.03 28.59
C ASN A 48 -10.22 1.71 27.43
N ARG A 49 -10.24 1.09 26.24
CA ARG A 49 -9.53 1.63 25.08
C ARG A 49 -10.29 2.76 24.40
N ILE A 50 -11.60 2.60 24.28
CA ILE A 50 -12.45 3.62 23.70
C ILE A 50 -12.53 4.79 24.67
N GLN A 51 -12.78 4.55 25.95
CA GLN A 51 -12.79 5.57 27.00
C GLN A 51 -11.49 6.37 27.02
N ARG A 52 -10.32 5.71 26.99
CA ARG A 52 -9.04 6.43 26.88
C ARG A 52 -8.93 7.27 25.59
N LYS A 53 -9.45 6.79 24.46
CA LYS A 53 -9.45 7.57 23.21
C LYS A 53 -10.42 8.76 23.27
N LEU A 54 -11.55 8.62 23.95
CA LEU A 54 -12.50 9.70 24.20
C LEU A 54 -11.85 10.74 25.13
N GLU A 55 -11.28 10.33 26.26
CA GLU A 55 -10.56 11.21 27.18
C GLU A 55 -9.38 11.93 26.51
N GLU A 56 -8.58 11.23 25.68
CA GLU A 56 -7.50 11.84 24.89
C GLU A 56 -8.03 12.91 23.93
N PHE A 57 -9.22 12.71 23.35
CA PHE A 57 -9.85 13.64 22.42
C PHE A 57 -10.47 14.85 23.15
N GLU A 58 -11.09 14.62 24.31
CA GLU A 58 -11.71 15.67 25.14
C GLU A 58 -10.66 16.58 25.81
N GLU A 59 -9.59 16.00 26.37
CA GLU A 59 -8.65 16.75 27.24
C GLU A 59 -7.45 17.38 26.51
N LYS A 60 -7.06 16.93 25.31
CA LYS A 60 -5.71 17.28 24.76
C LYS A 60 -5.66 18.02 23.44
N ASP A 61 -6.52 17.73 22.48
CA ASP A 61 -6.28 18.21 21.12
C ASP A 61 -7.21 19.35 20.69
N SER A 62 -8.41 19.53 21.28
CA SER A 62 -9.37 20.49 20.70
C SER A 62 -10.48 21.05 21.63
N GLY A 63 -10.62 20.60 22.88
CA GLY A 63 -11.65 21.12 23.81
C GLY A 63 -13.09 20.69 23.46
N TRP A 64 -13.26 19.53 22.83
CA TRP A 64 -14.56 18.99 22.44
C TRP A 64 -15.13 18.13 23.57
N ALA A 65 -16.44 18.19 23.78
CA ALA A 65 -17.16 17.37 24.74
C ALA A 65 -18.00 16.32 24.00
N LEU A 66 -18.07 15.08 24.50
CA LEU A 66 -18.97 14.07 23.96
C LEU A 66 -20.43 14.55 24.08
N LEU A 67 -21.10 14.75 22.95
CA LEU A 67 -22.50 15.14 22.88
C LEU A 67 -23.40 13.91 22.93
N GLU A 68 -23.19 12.97 22.01
CA GLU A 68 -23.96 11.71 22.00
C GLU A 68 -23.20 10.54 21.38
N ILE A 69 -23.64 9.33 21.75
CA ILE A 69 -23.17 8.08 21.18
C ILE A 69 -24.16 7.63 20.11
N LEU A 70 -23.72 7.58 18.85
CA LEU A 70 -24.54 7.18 17.73
C LEU A 70 -24.84 5.69 17.74
N HIS A 71 -23.76 4.92 17.62
CA HIS A 71 -23.85 3.47 17.53
C HIS A 71 -22.50 2.86 17.84
N LEU A 72 -22.57 1.65 18.36
CA LEU A 72 -21.42 0.77 18.51
C LEU A 72 -21.54 -0.34 17.48
N LYS A 73 -20.82 -0.21 16.36
CA LYS A 73 -20.80 -1.24 15.32
C LYS A 73 -19.85 -2.36 15.72
N VAL A 74 -20.39 -3.55 15.97
CA VAL A 74 -19.61 -4.77 16.18
C VAL A 74 -19.38 -5.44 14.84
N ASN A 75 -18.15 -5.36 14.35
CA ASN A 75 -17.75 -6.02 13.11
C ASN A 75 -17.22 -7.41 13.45
N ILE A 76 -17.94 -8.43 12.99
CA ILE A 76 -17.59 -9.83 13.22
C ILE A 76 -17.17 -10.44 11.89
N ASN A 77 -15.87 -10.67 11.73
CA ASN A 77 -15.34 -11.36 10.55
C ASN A 77 -15.15 -12.83 10.90
N SER A 78 -15.64 -13.72 10.03
CA SER A 78 -15.30 -15.13 10.09
C SER A 78 -13.78 -15.25 9.99
N TYR A 79 -13.14 -15.58 11.12
CA TYR A 79 -11.71 -15.81 11.18
C TYR A 79 -11.52 -17.29 11.41
N ILE A 80 -11.20 -17.96 10.32
CA ILE A 80 -10.94 -19.39 10.32
C ILE A 80 -9.45 -19.55 10.09
N PRO A 81 -8.61 -19.50 11.14
CA PRO A 81 -7.30 -20.11 10.99
C PRO A 81 -7.49 -21.63 10.88
N LEU A 82 -8.52 -22.17 11.56
CA LEU A 82 -8.82 -23.59 11.72
C LEU A 82 -10.34 -23.77 12.07
N LYS A 83 -11.17 -24.48 11.26
CA LYS A 83 -12.60 -24.82 11.52
C LYS A 83 -12.81 -26.34 11.61
N GLY A 84 -13.01 -26.86 12.82
CA GLY A 84 -13.54 -28.20 13.08
C GLY A 84 -12.91 -28.85 14.32
N GLY A 85 -13.26 -30.12 14.57
CA GLY A 85 -12.99 -30.80 15.84
C GLY A 85 -11.50 -31.06 16.10
N ILE A 86 -11.16 -31.55 17.29
CA ILE A 86 -9.83 -32.15 17.51
C ILE A 86 -9.93 -33.64 17.14
N SER A 87 -8.99 -34.11 16.33
CA SER A 87 -8.89 -35.54 16.01
C SER A 87 -8.12 -36.26 17.12
N THR A 88 -8.45 -37.53 17.33
CA THR A 88 -7.64 -38.44 18.15
C THR A 88 -6.25 -38.62 17.54
N TYR A 89 -6.14 -38.71 16.21
CA TYR A 89 -4.85 -38.83 15.54
C TYR A 89 -4.90 -38.37 14.08
N VAL A 90 -4.00 -37.46 13.71
CA VAL A 90 -3.74 -37.11 12.30
C VAL A 90 -2.32 -37.52 11.92
N LYS A 91 -2.18 -38.27 10.83
CA LYS A 91 -0.88 -38.68 10.31
C LYS A 91 -0.08 -37.46 9.84
N VAL A 92 1.19 -37.40 10.23
CA VAL A 92 2.09 -36.32 9.78
C VAL A 92 2.28 -36.42 8.26
N PRO A 93 2.17 -35.30 7.51
CA PRO A 93 2.46 -35.29 6.08
C PRO A 93 3.85 -35.84 5.76
N HIS A 94 3.94 -36.59 4.66
CA HIS A 94 5.16 -37.32 4.28
C HIS A 94 6.42 -36.44 4.25
N PHE A 95 6.32 -35.22 3.71
CA PHE A 95 7.46 -34.29 3.62
C PHE A 95 8.00 -33.79 4.97
N ILE A 96 7.19 -33.87 6.04
CA ILE A 96 7.61 -33.55 7.42
C ILE A 96 8.09 -34.82 8.12
N ALA A 97 7.39 -35.94 7.95
CA ALA A 97 7.77 -37.23 8.54
C ALA A 97 9.21 -37.64 8.14
N LEU A 98 9.60 -37.41 6.88
CA LEU A 98 10.95 -37.66 6.38
C LEU A 98 12.05 -36.86 7.11
N LYS A 99 11.71 -35.77 7.79
CA LYS A 99 12.67 -34.93 8.51
C LYS A 99 12.96 -35.45 9.92
N ARG A 100 12.16 -36.40 10.44
CA ARG A 100 12.26 -36.93 11.81
C ARG A 100 12.36 -35.83 12.89
N ALA A 101 11.73 -34.69 12.62
CA ALA A 101 11.84 -33.48 13.43
C ALA A 101 10.64 -33.28 14.39
N VAL A 102 9.59 -34.07 14.19
CA VAL A 102 8.30 -33.97 14.88
C VAL A 102 7.97 -35.29 15.53
N ILE A 103 7.56 -35.24 16.80
CA ILE A 103 7.00 -36.38 17.53
C ILE A 103 5.49 -36.26 17.50
N ASN A 104 4.85 -37.31 16.99
CA ASN A 104 3.41 -37.43 16.91
C ASN A 104 2.96 -38.63 17.76
N VAL A 105 2.52 -38.35 18.98
CA VAL A 105 1.99 -39.35 19.92
C VAL A 105 0.63 -39.82 19.41
N ARG A 106 0.44 -41.14 19.33
CA ARG A 106 -0.82 -41.78 18.95
C ARG A 106 -1.72 -41.88 20.16
N ASN A 107 -2.67 -40.96 20.29
CA ASN A 107 -3.70 -40.96 21.32
C ASN A 107 -5.06 -41.38 20.72
N ASN A 108 -5.94 -41.94 21.56
CA ASN A 108 -7.31 -42.31 21.20
C ASN A 108 -8.34 -41.41 21.94
N ASP A 109 -7.88 -40.26 22.43
CA ASP A 109 -8.65 -39.29 23.20
C ASP A 109 -8.64 -37.91 22.52
N ASN A 110 -9.35 -36.93 23.08
CA ASN A 110 -9.35 -35.54 22.60
C ASN A 110 -8.24 -34.66 23.21
N CYS A 111 -7.21 -35.28 23.81
CA CYS A 111 -6.17 -34.64 24.62
C CYS A 111 -4.81 -34.55 23.90
N CYS A 112 -4.78 -34.60 22.56
CA CYS A 112 -3.53 -34.58 21.79
C CYS A 112 -2.63 -33.36 22.10
N PHE A 113 -3.21 -32.22 22.50
CA PHE A 113 -2.44 -31.07 22.99
C PHE A 113 -1.62 -31.40 24.25
N LEU A 114 -2.24 -32.05 25.25
CA LEU A 114 -1.56 -32.43 26.49
C LEU A 114 -0.48 -33.46 26.19
N TRP A 115 -0.78 -34.47 25.37
CA TRP A 115 0.21 -35.46 24.93
C TRP A 115 1.40 -34.83 24.20
N ALA A 116 1.16 -33.83 23.35
CA ALA A 116 2.23 -33.09 22.70
C ALA A 116 3.09 -32.31 23.70
N VAL A 117 2.48 -31.64 24.70
CA VAL A 117 3.21 -30.92 25.76
C VAL A 117 3.99 -31.88 26.66
N VAL A 118 3.39 -32.99 27.10
CA VAL A 118 4.06 -34.02 27.91
C VAL A 118 5.25 -34.60 27.15
N SER A 119 5.09 -34.88 25.85
CA SER A 119 6.20 -35.41 25.06
C SER A 119 7.41 -34.46 25.00
N ALA A 120 7.16 -33.15 25.09
CA ALA A 120 8.21 -32.13 25.15
C ALA A 120 8.88 -32.02 26.52
N LEU A 121 8.12 -32.20 27.61
CA LEU A 121 8.62 -32.12 28.98
C LEU A 121 9.32 -33.41 29.44
N TYR A 122 8.85 -34.56 28.97
CA TYR A 122 9.34 -35.90 29.32
C TYR A 122 9.70 -36.68 28.05
N PRO A 123 10.74 -36.26 27.30
CA PRO A 123 11.07 -36.88 26.03
C PRO A 123 11.52 -38.34 26.21
N SER A 124 10.86 -39.28 25.51
CA SER A 124 11.28 -40.68 25.42
C SER A 124 12.30 -40.89 24.30
N GLU A 125 13.19 -41.87 24.47
CA GLU A 125 14.12 -42.34 23.43
C GLU A 125 13.53 -43.46 22.57
N ASN A 126 12.69 -44.31 23.16
CA ASN A 126 12.12 -45.51 22.53
C ASN A 126 10.59 -45.41 22.42
N HIS A 127 10.04 -45.95 21.33
CA HIS A 127 8.59 -45.97 21.06
C HIS A 127 7.90 -44.62 21.29
N VAL A 128 8.49 -43.56 20.74
CA VAL A 128 8.09 -42.16 20.96
C VAL A 128 6.66 -41.85 20.51
N GLU A 129 6.07 -42.73 19.69
CA GLU A 129 4.70 -42.65 19.20
C GLU A 129 3.66 -43.19 20.19
N ARG A 130 4.05 -43.91 21.25
CA ARG A 130 3.12 -44.57 22.18
C ARG A 130 2.84 -43.69 23.40
N THR A 131 1.60 -43.62 23.84
CA THR A 131 1.21 -42.91 25.09
C THR A 131 1.86 -43.54 26.33
N SER A 132 2.05 -44.86 26.34
CA SER A 132 2.71 -45.60 27.43
C SER A 132 4.17 -45.21 27.68
N SER A 133 4.80 -44.52 26.72
CA SER A 133 6.18 -44.06 26.81
C SER A 133 6.32 -42.76 27.63
N TYR A 134 5.20 -42.17 28.06
CA TYR A 134 5.14 -40.90 28.76
C TYR A 134 4.32 -41.01 30.05
N PRO A 135 4.64 -40.23 31.10
CA PRO A 135 3.75 -40.13 32.25
C PRO A 135 2.38 -39.62 31.82
N HIS A 136 1.32 -40.11 32.46
CA HIS A 136 -0.02 -39.66 32.13
C HIS A 136 -0.16 -38.16 32.42
N TYR A 137 -0.71 -37.39 31.48
CA TYR A 137 -0.75 -35.92 31.58
C TYR A 137 -1.42 -35.41 32.87
N SER A 138 -2.37 -36.17 33.44
CA SER A 138 -3.06 -35.84 34.70
C SER A 138 -2.15 -35.83 35.94
N GLN A 139 -0.98 -36.46 35.86
CA GLN A 139 -0.04 -36.53 36.98
C GLN A 139 0.97 -35.39 36.95
N VAL A 140 1.16 -34.75 35.78
CA VAL A 140 2.30 -33.85 35.52
C VAL A 140 1.91 -32.46 35.02
N LEU A 141 0.66 -32.26 34.59
CA LEU A 141 0.14 -30.98 34.10
C LEU A 141 -1.11 -30.58 34.88
N ASN A 142 -1.19 -29.30 35.24
CA ASN A 142 -2.39 -28.71 35.82
C ASN A 142 -3.29 -28.17 34.71
N TYR A 143 -4.52 -28.70 34.61
CA TYR A 143 -5.51 -28.26 33.62
C TYR A 143 -6.93 -28.19 34.20
N ASP A 144 -7.08 -28.10 35.53
CA ASP A 144 -8.38 -28.25 36.23
C ASP A 144 -9.44 -27.20 35.83
N SER A 145 -9.01 -26.09 35.21
CA SER A 145 -9.88 -25.02 34.70
C SER A 145 -10.01 -24.97 33.17
N ILE A 146 -9.56 -26.01 32.47
CA ILE A 146 -9.51 -26.04 31.00
C ILE A 146 -10.24 -27.28 30.48
N GLN A 147 -11.23 -27.06 29.61
CA GLN A 147 -11.95 -28.13 28.94
C GLN A 147 -11.23 -28.56 27.65
N PHE A 148 -11.25 -29.86 27.37
CA PHE A 148 -10.69 -30.45 26.16
C PHE A 148 -11.81 -30.94 25.24
N PRO A 149 -11.74 -30.75 23.91
CA PRO A 149 -10.67 -30.15 23.08
C PRO A 149 -10.21 -28.72 23.46
N ILE A 150 -8.89 -28.48 23.58
CA ILE A 150 -8.38 -27.17 24.03
C ILE A 150 -8.72 -26.07 23.02
N LYS A 151 -9.19 -24.92 23.52
CA LYS A 151 -9.38 -23.70 22.73
C LYS A 151 -8.08 -22.90 22.68
N LEU A 152 -7.81 -22.21 21.57
CA LEU A 152 -6.59 -21.42 21.43
C LEU A 152 -6.48 -20.27 22.46
N SER A 153 -7.60 -19.69 22.92
CA SER A 153 -7.61 -18.72 24.02
C SER A 153 -7.13 -19.31 25.34
N ASP A 154 -7.47 -20.57 25.61
CA ASP A 154 -7.16 -21.25 26.86
C ASP A 154 -5.68 -21.65 26.95
N ILE A 155 -4.94 -21.65 25.85
CA ILE A 155 -3.48 -21.85 25.84
C ILE A 155 -2.78 -20.82 26.74
N LYS A 156 -3.22 -19.57 26.74
CA LYS A 156 -2.64 -18.53 27.62
C LYS A 156 -2.90 -18.82 29.10
N LYS A 157 -4.06 -19.39 29.43
CA LYS A 157 -4.39 -19.81 30.80
C LYS A 157 -3.51 -21.02 31.17
N PHE A 158 -3.39 -22.00 30.28
CA PHE A 158 -2.54 -23.17 30.43
C PHE A 158 -1.06 -22.81 30.65
N GLU A 159 -0.52 -21.87 29.86
CA GLU A 159 0.84 -21.34 30.01
C GLU A 159 1.08 -20.75 31.40
N LYS A 160 0.11 -20.02 31.94
CA LYS A 160 0.21 -19.44 33.30
C LYS A 160 0.11 -20.50 34.38
N LEU A 161 -0.84 -21.43 34.27
CA LEU A 161 -1.05 -22.50 35.26
C LEU A 161 0.16 -23.42 35.41
N ASN A 162 0.88 -23.68 34.32
CA ASN A 162 2.02 -24.60 34.29
C ASN A 162 3.38 -23.89 34.19
N ASN A 163 3.41 -22.55 34.20
CA ASN A 163 4.59 -21.72 33.99
C ASN A 163 5.40 -22.09 32.72
N LEU A 164 4.70 -22.26 31.59
CA LEU A 164 5.26 -22.67 30.29
C LEU A 164 5.19 -21.53 29.25
N LYS A 165 5.95 -21.70 28.16
CA LYS A 165 5.84 -20.95 26.91
C LYS A 165 5.53 -21.91 25.78
N ILE A 166 4.46 -21.67 25.03
CA ILE A 166 4.01 -22.55 23.94
C ILE A 166 3.91 -21.74 22.64
N ASN A 167 4.62 -22.21 21.62
CA ASN A 167 4.53 -21.70 20.26
C ASN A 167 3.80 -22.70 19.38
N LEU A 168 2.86 -22.23 18.56
CA LEU A 168 2.16 -23.05 17.57
C LEU A 168 2.58 -22.67 16.15
N TYR A 169 2.84 -23.70 15.36
CA TYR A 169 3.13 -23.61 13.93
C TYR A 169 2.07 -24.36 13.14
N CYS A 170 1.80 -23.92 11.92
CA CYS A 170 0.92 -24.63 11.00
C CYS A 170 1.58 -24.80 9.63
N ILE A 171 0.97 -25.65 8.80
CA ILE A 171 1.43 -25.90 7.43
C ILE A 171 0.56 -25.06 6.49
N LYS A 172 1.21 -24.17 5.73
CA LYS A 172 0.59 -23.39 4.66
C LYS A 172 1.43 -23.55 3.39
N ASP A 173 0.82 -23.98 2.29
CA ASP A 173 1.49 -24.15 0.98
C ASP A 173 2.79 -25.00 1.08
N LYS A 174 2.70 -26.14 1.76
CA LYS A 174 3.83 -27.06 2.06
C LYS A 174 4.98 -26.44 2.89
N SER A 175 4.78 -25.26 3.47
CA SER A 175 5.74 -24.55 4.32
C SER A 175 5.23 -24.45 5.75
N VAL A 176 6.13 -24.53 6.73
CA VAL A 176 5.79 -24.38 8.16
C VAL A 176 5.90 -22.91 8.54
N VAL A 177 4.85 -22.34 9.11
CA VAL A 177 4.79 -20.91 9.51
C VAL A 177 4.31 -20.77 10.96
N PRO A 178 4.82 -19.78 11.71
CA PRO A 178 4.35 -19.51 13.06
C PRO A 178 2.93 -18.94 12.99
N PHE A 179 2.04 -19.47 13.81
CA PHE A 179 0.64 -19.06 13.88
C PHE A 179 0.29 -18.43 15.23
N LEU A 180 0.86 -18.94 16.33
CA LEU A 180 0.72 -18.38 17.67
C LEU A 180 2.08 -18.44 18.37
N LEU A 181 2.57 -17.31 18.84
CA LEU A 181 3.80 -17.26 19.64
C LEU A 181 3.44 -16.88 21.06
N SER A 182 4.10 -17.52 22.03
CA SER A 182 3.90 -17.24 23.44
C SER A 182 4.17 -15.77 23.75
N LYS A 183 3.31 -15.19 24.59
CA LYS A 183 3.51 -13.84 25.16
C LYS A 183 3.89 -13.90 26.64
N ASN A 184 4.10 -15.10 27.18
CA ASN A 184 4.42 -15.29 28.59
C ASN A 184 5.91 -14.95 28.84
N LEU A 185 6.19 -13.67 29.11
CA LEU A 185 7.54 -13.17 29.40
C LEU A 185 8.01 -13.49 30.83
N VAL A 186 7.12 -14.00 31.69
CA VAL A 186 7.40 -14.25 33.13
C VAL A 186 8.11 -15.59 33.35
N SER A 187 7.91 -16.56 32.46
CA SER A 187 8.56 -17.87 32.57
C SER A 187 10.02 -17.79 32.09
N ASN A 188 10.97 -18.36 32.83
CA ASN A 188 12.36 -18.52 32.41
C ASN A 188 12.60 -19.79 31.57
N ARG A 189 11.55 -20.57 31.25
CA ARG A 189 11.67 -21.80 30.46
C ARG A 189 11.83 -21.52 28.96
N GLU A 190 12.47 -22.47 28.27
CA GLU A 190 12.48 -22.52 26.81
C GLU A 190 11.07 -22.75 26.25
N PRO A 191 10.75 -22.18 25.06
CA PRO A 191 9.45 -22.37 24.46
C PRO A 191 9.27 -23.79 23.88
N ILE A 192 8.15 -24.41 24.23
CA ILE A 192 7.67 -25.66 23.64
C ILE A 192 7.05 -25.34 22.28
N ASN A 193 7.66 -25.84 21.22
CA ASN A 193 7.21 -25.63 19.84
C ASN A 193 6.29 -26.78 19.40
N LEU A 194 5.03 -26.50 19.07
CA LEU A 194 4.04 -27.48 18.62
C LEU A 194 3.66 -27.23 17.15
N LEU A 195 3.53 -28.30 16.38
CA LEU A 195 3.01 -28.27 15.02
C LEU A 195 1.55 -28.72 15.02
N VAL A 196 0.67 -27.89 14.48
CA VAL A 196 -0.75 -28.16 14.31
C VAL A 196 -0.97 -28.74 12.92
N LEU A 197 -1.45 -29.98 12.88
CA LEU A 197 -1.86 -30.68 11.67
C LEU A 197 -3.36 -30.53 11.47
N SER A 198 -3.80 -30.52 10.21
CA SER A 198 -5.20 -30.45 9.82
C SER A 198 -5.56 -31.60 8.88
N CYS A 199 -6.75 -32.18 9.05
CA CYS A 199 -7.30 -33.19 8.14
C CYS A 199 -8.77 -32.86 7.85
N THR A 200 -9.16 -32.81 6.58
CA THR A 200 -10.56 -32.64 6.16
C THR A 200 -11.18 -34.00 5.88
N ASP A 201 -12.33 -34.27 6.50
CA ASP A 201 -13.14 -35.46 6.20
C ASP A 201 -14.02 -35.20 4.97
N GLY A 202 -13.84 -36.00 3.92
CA GLY A 202 -14.42 -35.78 2.59
C GLY A 202 -15.94 -35.93 2.53
N GLU A 203 -16.56 -36.61 3.51
CA GLU A 203 -18.01 -36.86 3.53
C GLU A 203 -18.81 -35.79 4.30
N ARG A 204 -18.18 -35.10 5.27
CA ARG A 204 -18.86 -34.16 6.18
C ARG A 204 -18.36 -32.71 6.10
N ASN A 205 -17.32 -32.43 5.32
CA ASN A 205 -16.67 -31.11 5.24
C ASN A 205 -16.14 -30.58 6.59
N ASP A 206 -15.97 -31.44 7.59
CA ASP A 206 -15.39 -31.08 8.89
C ASP A 206 -13.85 -31.16 8.84
N THR A 207 -13.16 -30.11 9.34
CA THR A 207 -11.69 -30.11 9.41
C THR A 207 -11.22 -30.39 10.84
N TYR A 208 -10.53 -31.50 11.05
CA TYR A 208 -10.00 -31.84 12.37
C TYR A 208 -8.55 -31.38 12.57
N TYR A 209 -8.21 -31.02 13.81
CA TYR A 209 -6.87 -30.58 14.19
C TYR A 209 -6.18 -31.54 15.14
N HIS A 210 -4.85 -31.61 15.03
CA HIS A 210 -4.02 -32.47 15.87
C HIS A 210 -2.72 -31.76 16.24
N PHE A 211 -2.32 -31.84 17.51
CA PHE A 211 -1.10 -31.22 18.01
C PHE A 211 0.03 -32.23 18.07
N THR A 212 1.21 -31.82 17.61
CA THR A 212 2.43 -32.64 17.61
C THR A 212 3.59 -31.81 18.13
N TRP A 213 4.59 -32.44 18.75
CA TRP A 213 5.74 -31.72 19.29
C TRP A 213 6.84 -31.60 18.24
N ILE A 214 7.35 -30.38 18.03
CA ILE A 214 8.55 -30.13 17.23
C ILE A 214 9.78 -30.31 18.10
N LYS A 215 10.32 -31.53 18.14
CA LYS A 215 11.53 -31.85 18.92
C LYS A 215 12.78 -31.15 18.38
N ASN A 216 12.86 -30.92 17.07
CA ASN A 216 14.05 -30.30 16.48
C ASN A 216 13.70 -29.32 15.37
N MET A 217 13.71 -28.03 15.72
CA MET A 217 13.49 -26.93 14.77
C MET A 217 14.52 -26.96 13.63
N SER A 218 15.82 -27.14 13.93
CA SER A 218 16.86 -27.22 12.89
C SER A 218 16.58 -28.34 11.89
N ALA A 219 16.19 -29.53 12.35
CA ALA A 219 15.85 -30.66 11.47
C ALA A 219 14.60 -30.37 10.62
N LEU A 220 13.60 -29.68 11.19
CA LEU A 220 12.36 -29.34 10.50
C LEU A 220 12.59 -28.39 9.31
N PHE A 221 13.59 -27.50 9.38
CA PHE A 221 13.85 -26.49 8.34
C PHE A 221 15.14 -26.75 7.52
N SER A 222 16.03 -27.66 7.94
CA SER A 222 17.38 -27.85 7.37
C SER A 222 17.45 -28.42 5.95
N LYS A 223 16.50 -29.27 5.51
CA LYS A 223 16.49 -29.79 4.12
C LYS A 223 16.30 -28.71 3.04
N GLN A 224 15.97 -27.47 3.43
CA GLN A 224 15.84 -26.32 2.54
C GLN A 224 17.07 -25.39 2.53
N LEU A 225 18.14 -25.66 3.30
CA LEU A 225 19.12 -24.62 3.65
C LEU A 225 20.61 -24.93 3.38
N SER A 226 21.08 -26.18 3.23
CA SER A 226 22.43 -26.50 2.66
C SER A 226 22.72 -28.02 2.56
N LYS A 227 23.65 -28.42 1.67
CA LYS A 227 24.21 -29.78 1.57
C LYS A 227 25.32 -30.08 2.60
N HIS A 228 25.82 -29.06 3.31
CA HIS A 228 26.89 -29.20 4.31
C HIS A 228 26.29 -29.33 5.71
N GLY A 229 26.50 -30.48 6.36
CA GLY A 229 25.83 -30.94 7.58
C GLY A 229 26.13 -30.19 8.88
N ARG A 230 26.22 -28.86 8.88
CA ARG A 230 26.35 -28.03 10.10
C ARG A 230 24.96 -27.74 10.70
N LYS A 231 24.85 -27.81 12.04
CA LYS A 231 23.63 -27.46 12.80
C LYS A 231 23.32 -25.98 12.61
N LYS A 232 22.07 -25.64 12.22
CA LYS A 232 21.61 -24.26 12.05
C LYS A 232 20.73 -23.87 13.24
N PHE A 233 20.94 -22.69 13.80
CA PHE A 233 20.13 -22.18 14.91
C PHE A 233 19.00 -21.32 14.35
N ILE A 234 17.74 -21.56 14.71
CA ILE A 234 16.59 -20.91 14.07
C ILE A 234 15.84 -20.06 15.07
N CYS A 235 15.54 -18.81 14.70
CA CYS A 235 14.68 -17.95 15.49
C CYS A 235 13.22 -18.42 15.40
N ASN A 236 12.60 -18.69 16.54
CA ASN A 236 11.20 -19.14 16.64
C ASN A 236 10.18 -18.12 16.10
N ARG A 237 10.60 -16.86 15.93
CA ARG A 237 9.73 -15.75 15.53
C ARG A 237 9.85 -15.41 14.05
N CYS A 238 11.04 -14.96 13.62
CA CYS A 238 11.26 -14.55 12.23
C CYS A 238 11.58 -15.73 11.30
N LEU A 239 11.89 -16.91 11.84
CA LEU A 239 12.31 -18.13 11.14
C LEU A 239 13.63 -18.01 10.35
N ASN A 240 14.42 -16.96 10.54
CA ASN A 240 15.78 -16.88 10.02
C ASN A 240 16.74 -17.77 10.81
N HIS A 241 17.87 -18.12 10.18
CA HIS A 241 18.84 -19.06 10.71
C HIS A 241 20.21 -18.43 10.92
N PHE A 242 20.92 -18.93 11.93
CA PHE A 242 22.19 -18.42 12.41
C PHE A 242 23.21 -19.56 12.51
N SER A 243 24.48 -19.20 12.40
CA SER A 243 25.61 -20.13 12.46
C SER A 243 25.92 -20.64 13.88
N SER A 244 25.57 -19.86 14.90
CA SER A 244 25.80 -20.19 16.32
C SER A 244 24.63 -19.76 17.20
N ASN A 245 24.55 -20.32 18.42
CA ASN A 245 23.57 -19.89 19.41
C ASN A 245 23.79 -18.45 19.88
N ALA A 246 25.06 -18.01 19.99
CA ALA A 246 25.40 -16.66 20.41
C ALA A 246 24.84 -15.59 19.46
N TYR A 247 24.90 -15.83 18.13
CA TYR A 247 24.29 -14.94 17.15
C TYR A 247 22.75 -14.94 17.26
N LEU A 248 22.13 -16.09 17.53
CA LEU A 248 20.69 -16.16 17.75
C LEU A 248 20.26 -15.37 19.00
N GLU A 249 20.98 -15.49 20.11
CA GLU A 249 20.71 -14.70 21.33
C GLU A 249 20.84 -13.19 21.06
N LYS A 250 21.90 -12.77 20.37
CA LYS A 250 22.08 -11.37 19.94
C LYS A 250 20.93 -10.89 19.06
N HIS A 251 20.49 -11.70 18.10
CA HIS A 251 19.35 -11.40 17.25
C HIS A 251 18.04 -11.26 18.04
N MET A 252 17.82 -12.11 19.05
CA MET A 252 16.57 -12.12 19.83
C MET A 252 16.33 -10.85 20.65
N THR A 253 17.39 -10.12 21.02
CA THR A 253 17.25 -8.83 21.75
C THR A 253 16.40 -7.84 20.97
N HIS A 254 16.63 -7.72 19.66
CA HIS A 254 15.92 -6.79 18.78
C HIS A 254 14.74 -7.44 18.06
N CYS A 255 14.83 -8.72 17.71
CA CYS A 255 13.79 -9.41 16.93
C CYS A 255 12.45 -9.45 17.69
N ASN A 256 12.49 -9.50 19.02
CA ASN A 256 11.28 -9.51 19.84
C ASN A 256 10.51 -8.19 19.80
N GLU A 257 11.20 -7.06 19.58
CA GLU A 257 10.63 -5.72 19.51
C GLU A 257 10.15 -5.36 18.10
N ILE A 258 10.97 -5.69 17.09
CA ILE A 258 10.78 -5.27 15.70
C ILE A 258 9.86 -6.24 14.96
N ASN A 259 10.22 -7.53 14.93
CA ASN A 259 9.51 -8.53 14.14
C ASN A 259 8.26 -9.02 14.87
N LYS A 260 7.17 -9.20 14.11
CA LYS A 260 5.88 -9.71 14.62
C LYS A 260 5.52 -11.08 14.05
N CYS A 261 6.17 -11.50 12.97
CA CYS A 261 5.91 -12.74 12.26
C CYS A 261 7.18 -13.22 11.53
N SER A 262 7.06 -14.30 10.76
CA SER A 262 8.12 -14.78 9.88
C SER A 262 8.52 -13.70 8.87
N THR A 263 9.81 -13.43 8.75
CA THR A 263 10.35 -12.42 7.82
C THR A 263 11.05 -13.13 6.68
N ARG A 264 10.68 -12.79 5.44
CA ARG A 264 11.31 -13.33 4.22
C ARG A 264 12.20 -12.26 3.63
N LEU A 265 13.47 -12.58 3.48
CA LEU A 265 14.46 -11.72 2.84
C LEU A 265 14.78 -12.23 1.43
N PRO A 266 15.32 -11.37 0.56
CA PRO A 266 15.98 -11.80 -0.66
C PRO A 266 17.08 -12.83 -0.37
N ASN A 267 17.30 -13.72 -1.32
CA ASN A 267 18.40 -14.67 -1.35
C ASN A 267 19.44 -14.25 -2.41
N GLU A 268 20.55 -14.96 -2.51
CA GLU A 268 21.62 -14.64 -3.48
C GLU A 268 21.14 -14.58 -4.95
N THR A 269 20.05 -15.27 -5.30
CA THR A 269 19.52 -15.27 -6.68
C THR A 269 18.63 -14.07 -7.00
N ASN A 270 18.07 -13.39 -5.99
CA ASN A 270 17.18 -12.24 -6.17
C ASN A 270 17.59 -11.02 -5.33
N LYS A 271 18.83 -10.97 -4.85
CA LYS A 271 19.37 -9.85 -4.08
C LYS A 271 19.55 -8.57 -4.89
N TYR A 272 19.56 -8.63 -6.21
CA TYR A 272 19.71 -7.44 -7.03
C TYR A 272 18.36 -6.92 -7.55
N LEU A 273 18.11 -5.66 -7.22
CA LEU A 273 17.02 -4.85 -7.76
C LEU A 273 17.56 -3.96 -8.88
N GLU A 274 16.96 -4.12 -10.06
CA GLU A 274 17.28 -3.40 -11.29
C GLU A 274 16.02 -3.34 -12.14
N PHE A 275 16.00 -2.48 -13.16
CA PHE A 275 14.86 -2.37 -14.07
C PHE A 275 14.67 -3.67 -14.89
N LYS A 276 13.45 -4.23 -14.85
CA LYS A 276 13.10 -5.49 -15.53
C LYS A 276 11.90 -5.39 -16.47
N HIS A 277 11.06 -4.36 -16.32
CA HIS A 277 9.79 -4.24 -17.05
C HIS A 277 9.96 -3.60 -18.43
N PHE A 278 10.84 -4.15 -19.26
CA PHE A 278 11.09 -3.60 -20.60
C PHE A 278 9.83 -3.61 -21.49
N SER A 279 8.90 -4.55 -21.30
CA SER A 279 7.62 -4.56 -22.04
C SER A 279 6.71 -3.37 -21.72
N TYR A 280 6.93 -2.66 -20.61
CA TYR A 280 6.12 -1.47 -20.27
C TYR A 280 6.49 -0.24 -21.09
N GLN A 281 7.54 -0.34 -21.91
CA GLN A 281 7.89 0.64 -22.92
C GLN A 281 6.90 0.61 -24.11
N GLU A 282 6.21 -0.51 -24.33
CA GLU A 282 5.17 -0.60 -25.34
C GLU A 282 3.93 0.17 -24.92
N LYS A 283 3.40 0.96 -25.84
CA LYS A 283 2.14 1.66 -25.64
C LYS A 283 1.01 0.63 -25.58
N VAL A 284 0.22 0.65 -24.51
CA VAL A 284 -0.93 -0.23 -24.34
C VAL A 284 -1.91 -0.04 -25.51
N PRO A 285 -2.30 -1.12 -26.23
CA PRO A 285 -3.02 -1.01 -27.49
C PRO A 285 -4.47 -0.54 -27.32
N PHE A 286 -5.17 -1.01 -26.28
CA PHE A 286 -6.56 -0.67 -26.00
C PHE A 286 -6.73 -0.17 -24.58
N VAL A 287 -7.49 0.92 -24.41
CA VAL A 287 -7.85 1.48 -23.11
C VAL A 287 -9.28 2.00 -23.15
N VAL A 288 -9.99 1.84 -22.04
CA VAL A 288 -11.34 2.37 -21.86
C VAL A 288 -11.27 3.51 -20.85
N TYR A 289 -11.73 4.70 -21.23
CA TYR A 289 -11.99 5.81 -20.31
C TYR A 289 -13.48 5.84 -20.02
N ALA A 290 -13.90 5.90 -18.76
CA ALA A 290 -15.31 5.81 -18.41
C ALA A 290 -15.65 6.65 -17.19
N ASP A 291 -16.93 6.98 -17.09
CA ASP A 291 -17.51 7.72 -15.97
C ASP A 291 -19.01 7.37 -15.84
N LEU A 292 -19.63 7.67 -14.70
CA LEU A 292 -21.04 7.44 -14.43
C LEU A 292 -21.70 8.61 -13.72
N GLU A 293 -23.00 8.78 -13.93
CA GLU A 293 -23.80 9.75 -13.21
C GLU A 293 -24.88 9.08 -12.38
N SER A 294 -25.19 9.69 -11.24
CA SER A 294 -26.14 9.16 -10.26
C SER A 294 -27.21 10.19 -9.88
N ILE A 295 -28.43 9.69 -9.71
CA ILE A 295 -29.53 10.41 -9.08
C ILE A 295 -29.25 10.43 -7.58
N LEU A 296 -29.46 11.57 -6.94
CA LEU A 296 -29.31 11.75 -5.50
C LEU A 296 -30.66 11.62 -4.81
N GLU A 297 -31.14 10.39 -4.64
CA GLU A 297 -32.43 10.11 -3.99
C GLU A 297 -32.35 10.49 -2.50
N LYS A 298 -33.10 11.50 -2.08
CA LYS A 298 -33.12 11.98 -0.69
C LYS A 298 -33.55 10.84 0.25
N CYS A 299 -32.73 10.56 1.26
CA CYS A 299 -33.11 9.58 2.28
C CYS A 299 -34.09 10.21 3.29
N PRO A 300 -35.05 9.44 3.84
CA PRO A 300 -35.91 9.95 4.90
C PRO A 300 -35.07 10.37 6.12
N ASP A 301 -35.38 11.54 6.68
CA ASP A 301 -34.70 12.06 7.87
C ASP A 301 -34.92 11.12 9.06
N ASN A 302 -33.95 10.25 9.33
CA ASN A 302 -33.89 9.48 10.56
C ASN A 302 -33.48 10.42 11.69
N GLN A 303 -34.48 11.02 12.37
CA GLN A 303 -34.30 11.94 13.50
C GLN A 303 -33.54 11.35 14.72
N ASN A 304 -33.13 10.07 14.68
CA ASN A 304 -32.48 9.36 15.78
C ASN A 304 -31.03 8.91 15.48
N THR A 305 -30.40 9.39 14.40
CA THR A 305 -28.97 9.14 14.14
C THR A 305 -28.29 10.37 13.54
N ASN A 306 -27.30 10.93 14.22
CA ASN A 306 -26.49 12.02 13.68
C ASN A 306 -25.63 11.74 12.43
N THR A 307 -25.57 10.50 11.92
CA THR A 307 -25.17 10.33 10.52
C THR A 307 -26.43 10.55 9.70
N ARG A 308 -26.61 11.78 9.20
CA ARG A 308 -27.65 12.04 8.21
C ARG A 308 -27.23 11.32 6.94
N LEU A 309 -27.93 10.23 6.61
CA LEU A 309 -27.91 9.73 5.25
C LEU A 309 -28.55 10.84 4.42
N CYS A 310 -27.73 11.64 3.72
CA CYS A 310 -28.24 12.74 2.92
C CYS A 310 -28.93 12.18 1.68
N ASP A 311 -28.16 11.42 0.90
CA ASP A 311 -28.57 10.99 -0.43
C ASP A 311 -28.18 9.53 -0.67
N LYS A 312 -29.08 8.80 -1.31
CA LYS A 312 -28.82 7.49 -1.88
C LYS A 312 -28.51 7.67 -3.36
N HIS A 313 -27.26 7.41 -3.71
CA HIS A 313 -26.76 7.55 -5.07
C HIS A 313 -27.22 6.35 -5.92
N ILE A 314 -28.03 6.61 -6.95
CA ILE A 314 -28.52 5.61 -7.89
C ILE A 314 -27.94 5.91 -9.27
N PRO A 315 -27.04 5.07 -9.80
CA PRO A 315 -26.54 5.25 -11.16
C PRO A 315 -27.69 5.26 -12.17
N PHE A 316 -27.74 6.30 -13.01
CA PHE A 316 -28.73 6.41 -14.08
C PHE A 316 -28.12 6.49 -15.47
N SER A 317 -26.84 6.85 -15.58
CA SER A 317 -26.13 6.82 -16.86
C SER A 317 -24.67 6.43 -16.69
N VAL A 318 -24.11 5.87 -17.74
CA VAL A 318 -22.69 5.49 -17.83
C VAL A 318 -22.23 5.72 -19.26
N ALA A 319 -21.01 6.21 -19.41
CA ALA A 319 -20.40 6.41 -20.71
C ALA A 319 -18.97 5.92 -20.71
N TYR A 320 -18.49 5.54 -21.89
CA TYR A 320 -17.10 5.19 -22.08
C TYR A 320 -16.59 5.58 -23.47
N TYR A 321 -15.29 5.87 -23.53
CA TYR A 321 -14.52 6.02 -24.74
C TYR A 321 -13.46 4.91 -24.81
N LEU A 322 -13.61 4.01 -25.77
CA LEU A 322 -12.60 3.02 -26.10
C LEU A 322 -11.59 3.67 -27.05
N LYS A 323 -10.33 3.77 -26.64
CA LYS A 323 -9.23 4.28 -27.46
C LYS A 323 -8.34 3.12 -27.91
N CYS A 324 -8.10 3.05 -29.21
CA CYS A 324 -7.07 2.21 -29.81
C CYS A 324 -5.84 3.07 -30.12
N SER A 325 -4.65 2.61 -29.70
CA SER A 325 -3.41 3.38 -29.81
C SER A 325 -2.76 3.33 -31.20
N TYR A 326 -3.16 2.39 -32.06
CA TYR A 326 -2.52 2.16 -33.37
C TYR A 326 -3.47 2.32 -34.56
N ASN A 327 -4.78 2.36 -34.34
CA ASN A 327 -5.78 2.66 -35.37
C ASN A 327 -6.95 3.43 -34.77
N ASP A 328 -7.08 4.71 -35.10
CA ASP A 328 -8.13 5.58 -34.56
C ASP A 328 -9.54 5.18 -35.00
N GLU A 329 -9.70 4.48 -36.13
CA GLU A 329 -11.01 3.98 -36.61
C GLU A 329 -11.62 2.93 -35.68
N LEU A 330 -10.79 2.25 -34.88
CA LEU A 330 -11.25 1.29 -33.87
C LEU A 330 -11.68 1.97 -32.57
N SER A 331 -11.44 3.27 -32.44
CA SER A 331 -11.85 4.03 -31.25
C SER A 331 -13.32 4.41 -31.35
N LYS A 332 -14.05 4.30 -30.24
CA LYS A 332 -15.49 4.59 -30.22
C LYS A 332 -15.96 5.12 -28.88
N PHE A 333 -16.90 6.06 -28.93
CA PHE A 333 -17.66 6.53 -27.78
C PHE A 333 -19.01 5.79 -27.69
N ARG A 334 -19.42 5.41 -26.49
CA ARG A 334 -20.75 4.88 -26.20
C ARG A 334 -21.27 5.49 -24.90
N LEU A 335 -22.58 5.73 -24.85
CA LEU A 335 -23.29 6.24 -23.68
C LEU A 335 -24.61 5.51 -23.57
N TYR A 336 -25.02 5.22 -22.33
CA TYR A 336 -26.32 4.65 -22.05
C TYR A 336 -26.91 5.27 -20.78
N ARG A 337 -28.15 5.75 -20.89
CA ARG A 337 -28.97 6.21 -19.78
C ARG A 337 -30.11 5.22 -19.53
N GLY A 338 -30.18 4.66 -18.33
CA GLY A 338 -31.18 3.66 -17.95
C GLY A 338 -30.94 3.08 -16.56
N ARG A 339 -31.97 2.43 -16.00
CA ARG A 339 -31.92 1.80 -14.67
C ARG A 339 -30.93 0.64 -14.59
N ASP A 340 -30.64 0.04 -15.74
CA ASP A 340 -29.72 -1.09 -15.91
C ASP A 340 -28.37 -0.66 -16.50
N CYS A 341 -28.00 0.62 -16.38
CA CYS A 341 -26.78 1.16 -16.97
C CYS A 341 -25.51 0.42 -16.55
N ILE A 342 -25.41 -0.01 -15.29
CA ILE A 342 -24.27 -0.81 -14.81
C ILE A 342 -24.24 -2.20 -15.47
N GLN A 343 -25.40 -2.87 -15.63
CA GLN A 343 -25.45 -4.15 -16.34
C GLN A 343 -25.09 -3.98 -17.82
N TRP A 344 -25.57 -2.90 -18.46
CA TRP A 344 -25.21 -2.55 -19.82
C TRP A 344 -23.70 -2.34 -19.96
N PHE A 345 -23.07 -1.57 -19.08
CA PHE A 345 -21.63 -1.33 -19.11
C PHE A 345 -20.81 -2.62 -18.93
N VAL A 346 -21.22 -3.48 -18.00
CA VAL A 346 -20.56 -4.78 -17.79
C VAL A 346 -20.70 -5.69 -19.00
N LYS A 347 -21.86 -5.66 -19.69
CA LYS A 347 -22.04 -6.37 -20.97
C LYS A 347 -21.13 -5.81 -22.06
N GLU A 348 -21.05 -4.49 -22.21
CA GLU A 348 -20.15 -3.85 -23.17
C GLU A 348 -18.68 -4.24 -22.92
N LEU A 349 -18.24 -4.32 -21.66
CA LEU A 349 -16.91 -4.83 -21.32
C LEU A 349 -16.71 -6.28 -21.77
N HIS A 350 -17.71 -7.15 -21.61
CA HIS A 350 -17.62 -8.53 -22.09
C HIS A 350 -17.51 -8.60 -23.63
N ASP A 351 -18.30 -7.80 -24.34
CA ASP A 351 -18.27 -7.72 -25.80
C ASP A 351 -16.92 -7.16 -26.30
N ILE A 352 -16.38 -6.14 -25.63
CA ILE A 352 -15.03 -5.60 -25.87
C ILE A 352 -13.96 -6.68 -25.65
N ALA A 353 -14.06 -7.48 -24.58
CA ALA A 353 -13.09 -8.55 -24.33
C ALA A 353 -13.11 -9.61 -25.42
N THR A 354 -14.30 -10.00 -25.89
CA THR A 354 -14.44 -11.00 -26.95
C THR A 354 -13.85 -10.46 -28.26
N TRP A 355 -14.23 -9.24 -28.65
CA TRP A 355 -13.69 -8.55 -29.83
C TRP A 355 -12.16 -8.36 -29.76
N ALA A 356 -11.63 -7.88 -28.63
CA ALA A 356 -10.19 -7.68 -28.48
C ALA A 356 -9.42 -9.01 -28.48
N ASN A 357 -10.02 -10.09 -27.99
CA ASN A 357 -9.42 -11.42 -28.02
C ASN A 357 -9.27 -11.96 -29.45
N GLU A 358 -10.19 -11.65 -30.36
CA GLU A 358 -10.06 -11.98 -31.79
C GLU A 358 -8.88 -11.26 -32.43
N ILE A 359 -8.73 -9.95 -32.15
CA ILE A 359 -7.60 -9.15 -32.65
C ILE A 359 -6.28 -9.69 -32.11
N VAL A 360 -6.18 -9.90 -30.79
CA VAL A 360 -4.97 -10.40 -30.13
C VAL A 360 -4.65 -11.86 -30.53
N GLY A 361 -5.67 -12.64 -30.88
CA GLY A 361 -5.52 -14.02 -31.35
C GLY A 361 -5.06 -14.13 -32.80
N THR A 362 -5.18 -13.06 -33.58
CA THR A 362 -4.80 -13.03 -35.00
C THR A 362 -3.29 -12.86 -35.14
N VAL A 363 -2.62 -13.84 -35.74
CA VAL A 363 -1.18 -13.77 -36.01
C VAL A 363 -0.94 -12.93 -37.25
N VAL A 364 -0.47 -11.69 -37.07
CA VAL A 364 -0.08 -10.82 -38.17
C VAL A 364 1.40 -11.07 -38.48
N PRO A 365 1.77 -11.58 -39.67
CA PRO A 365 3.16 -11.77 -40.04
C PRO A 365 3.85 -10.41 -40.21
N MET A 366 5.15 -10.34 -39.92
CA MET A 366 5.97 -9.14 -40.13
C MET A 366 5.98 -8.73 -41.60
N GLU A 367 5.90 -7.43 -41.86
CA GLU A 367 5.98 -6.88 -43.20
C GLU A 367 7.37 -7.12 -43.81
N THR A 368 7.46 -7.11 -45.14
CA THR A 368 8.76 -7.26 -45.81
C THR A 368 9.57 -5.99 -45.56
N LEU A 369 10.77 -6.14 -44.98
CA LEU A 369 11.64 -5.00 -44.67
C LEU A 369 12.01 -4.23 -45.95
N SER A 370 11.98 -2.90 -45.88
CA SER A 370 12.60 -2.05 -46.89
C SER A 370 14.12 -2.24 -46.93
N LYS A 371 14.78 -1.80 -48.01
CA LYS A 371 16.25 -1.86 -48.11
C LYS A 371 16.92 -1.11 -46.95
N GLU A 372 16.41 0.07 -46.61
CA GLU A 372 16.91 0.88 -45.49
C GLU A 372 16.73 0.18 -44.13
N GLN A 373 15.58 -0.46 -43.89
CA GLN A 373 15.34 -1.23 -42.66
C GLN A 373 16.26 -2.45 -42.57
N MET A 374 16.53 -3.11 -43.70
CA MET A 374 17.44 -4.26 -43.74
C MET A 374 18.88 -3.83 -43.45
N GLU A 375 19.33 -2.72 -44.03
CA GLU A 375 20.64 -2.12 -43.72
C GLU A 375 20.74 -1.71 -42.25
N SER A 376 19.70 -1.06 -41.71
CA SER A 376 19.61 -0.70 -40.28
C SER A 376 19.73 -1.93 -39.39
N PHE A 377 19.01 -3.02 -39.69
CA PHE A 377 19.12 -4.29 -38.96
C PHE A 377 20.52 -4.90 -39.03
N GLN A 378 21.16 -4.89 -40.21
CA GLN A 378 22.51 -5.44 -40.41
C GLN A 378 23.54 -4.64 -39.61
N ASN A 379 23.46 -3.32 -39.65
CA ASN A 379 24.40 -2.40 -39.00
C ASN A 379 24.12 -2.17 -37.50
N ALA A 380 22.98 -2.62 -36.98
CA ALA A 380 22.64 -2.47 -35.58
C ALA A 380 23.66 -3.16 -34.66
N THR A 381 24.29 -2.37 -33.79
CA THR A 381 25.28 -2.78 -32.77
C THR A 381 24.67 -2.88 -31.36
N VAL A 382 23.48 -2.32 -31.15
CA VAL A 382 22.78 -2.25 -29.86
C VAL A 382 21.36 -2.80 -29.99
N CYS A 383 20.92 -3.57 -29.01
CA CYS A 383 19.54 -4.05 -28.91
C CYS A 383 18.62 -2.90 -28.47
N HIS A 384 17.58 -2.60 -29.24
CA HIS A 384 16.68 -1.48 -28.94
C HIS A 384 15.79 -1.67 -27.68
N ILE A 385 15.59 -2.91 -27.23
CA ILE A 385 14.72 -3.21 -26.07
C ILE A 385 15.44 -2.90 -24.76
N CYS A 386 16.69 -3.38 -24.64
CA CYS A 386 17.47 -3.30 -23.41
C CYS A 386 18.62 -2.28 -23.47
N ASN A 387 18.83 -1.66 -24.64
CA ASN A 387 19.90 -0.70 -24.93
C ASN A 387 21.33 -1.21 -24.66
N LYS A 388 21.53 -2.53 -24.63
CA LYS A 388 22.86 -3.15 -24.47
C LYS A 388 23.47 -3.53 -25.83
N PRO A 389 24.80 -3.45 -25.98
CA PRO A 389 25.48 -3.86 -27.20
C PRO A 389 25.40 -5.37 -27.42
N PHE A 390 25.30 -5.80 -28.68
CA PHE A 390 25.36 -7.21 -29.06
C PHE A 390 26.78 -7.77 -28.84
N GLN A 391 26.90 -8.83 -28.06
CA GLN A 391 28.18 -9.51 -27.80
C GLN A 391 28.45 -10.64 -28.80
N PRO A 392 29.71 -11.07 -28.98
CA PRO A 392 30.04 -12.23 -29.80
C PRO A 392 29.30 -13.49 -29.30
N GLY A 393 28.40 -14.04 -30.13
CA GLY A 393 27.56 -15.19 -29.78
C GLY A 393 26.08 -14.86 -29.51
N ASP A 394 25.72 -13.58 -29.40
CA ASP A 394 24.33 -13.17 -29.29
C ASP A 394 23.58 -13.37 -30.61
N ILE A 395 22.37 -13.93 -30.52
CA ILE A 395 21.48 -14.10 -31.67
C ILE A 395 20.68 -12.81 -31.86
N LYS A 396 21.00 -12.08 -32.93
CA LYS A 396 20.30 -10.86 -33.37
C LYS A 396 19.02 -11.23 -34.12
N VAL A 397 17.87 -10.79 -33.62
CA VAL A 397 16.55 -11.06 -34.19
C VAL A 397 15.82 -9.76 -34.58
N ARG A 398 14.86 -9.89 -35.49
CA ARG A 398 14.02 -8.79 -35.98
C ARG A 398 12.77 -8.70 -35.12
N ASP A 399 12.66 -7.65 -34.32
CA ASP A 399 11.45 -7.37 -33.55
C ASP A 399 10.44 -6.58 -34.40
N HIS A 400 9.15 -6.85 -34.20
CA HIS A 400 8.07 -6.20 -34.92
C HIS A 400 6.81 -6.13 -34.06
N SER A 401 5.91 -5.21 -34.42
CA SER A 401 4.60 -5.11 -33.78
C SER A 401 3.65 -6.16 -34.32
N HIS A 402 3.07 -6.99 -33.43
CA HIS A 402 2.05 -7.96 -33.81
C HIS A 402 0.69 -7.32 -34.15
N PHE A 403 0.49 -6.04 -33.85
CA PHE A 403 -0.74 -5.32 -34.20
C PHE A 403 -0.63 -4.58 -35.54
N THR A 404 0.55 -4.04 -35.87
CA THR A 404 0.73 -3.22 -37.08
C THR A 404 1.59 -3.89 -38.15
N SER A 405 2.15 -5.08 -37.90
CA SER A 405 3.12 -5.78 -38.76
C SER A 405 4.49 -5.09 -38.89
N LYS A 406 4.61 -3.83 -38.43
CA LYS A 406 5.78 -2.98 -38.66
C LYS A 406 7.02 -3.44 -37.92
N PHE A 407 8.14 -3.45 -38.63
CA PHE A 407 9.47 -3.69 -38.06
C PHE A 407 9.83 -2.58 -37.06
N ARG A 408 10.22 -2.96 -35.85
CA ARG A 408 10.64 -2.02 -34.79
C ARG A 408 12.14 -1.78 -34.86
N ASN A 409 12.95 -2.79 -34.54
CA ASN A 409 14.40 -2.76 -34.71
C ASN A 409 15.04 -4.14 -34.44
N ALA A 410 16.37 -4.20 -34.46
CA ALA A 410 17.15 -5.34 -33.99
C ALA A 410 17.02 -5.52 -32.46
N ALA A 411 16.87 -6.77 -32.02
CA ALA A 411 16.81 -7.13 -30.60
C ALA A 411 17.63 -8.40 -30.30
N HIS A 412 18.02 -8.58 -29.04
CA HIS A 412 18.47 -9.89 -28.55
C HIS A 412 17.30 -10.87 -28.60
N GLN A 413 17.56 -12.12 -28.99
CA GLN A 413 16.54 -13.18 -28.98
C GLN A 413 15.80 -13.28 -27.63
N ASN A 414 16.54 -13.25 -26.51
CA ASN A 414 15.94 -13.29 -25.18
C ASN A 414 15.13 -12.05 -24.83
N CYS A 415 15.57 -10.85 -25.26
CA CYS A 415 14.79 -9.63 -25.06
C CYS A 415 13.47 -9.72 -25.83
N ASN A 416 13.53 -10.11 -27.11
CA ASN A 416 12.37 -10.25 -27.98
C ASN A 416 11.33 -11.24 -27.40
N LEU A 417 11.78 -12.40 -26.91
CA LEU A 417 10.88 -13.41 -26.31
C LEU A 417 10.18 -12.93 -25.03
N ASN A 418 10.82 -12.03 -24.28
CA ASN A 418 10.26 -11.45 -23.06
C ASN A 418 9.46 -10.17 -23.32
N TYR A 419 9.60 -9.57 -24.50
CA TYR A 419 8.90 -8.36 -24.92
C TYR A 419 7.52 -8.71 -25.48
N LYS A 420 6.64 -9.12 -24.57
CA LYS A 420 5.29 -9.60 -24.91
C LYS A 420 4.29 -8.48 -24.88
N ASP A 421 3.39 -8.48 -25.86
CA ASP A 421 2.24 -7.60 -25.88
C ASP A 421 1.34 -7.87 -24.67
N THR A 422 0.81 -6.81 -24.08
CA THR A 422 -0.11 -6.92 -22.96
C THR A 422 -1.49 -7.39 -23.45
N HIS A 423 -2.09 -8.32 -22.73
CA HIS A 423 -3.50 -8.70 -22.90
C HIS A 423 -4.40 -8.02 -21.84
N VAL A 424 -3.85 -7.03 -21.14
CA VAL A 424 -4.57 -6.24 -20.15
C VAL A 424 -5.17 -5.01 -20.85
N ILE A 425 -6.48 -4.84 -20.73
CA ILE A 425 -7.18 -3.61 -21.14
C ILE A 425 -7.44 -2.79 -19.88
N PRO A 426 -6.79 -1.64 -19.72
CA PRO A 426 -7.06 -0.73 -18.61
C PRO A 426 -8.42 -0.06 -18.78
N VAL A 427 -9.15 0.05 -17.67
CA VAL A 427 -10.41 0.80 -17.57
C VAL A 427 -10.18 1.95 -16.59
N VAL A 428 -10.09 3.16 -17.10
CA VAL A 428 -9.70 4.36 -16.37
C VAL A 428 -10.94 5.15 -15.99
N PHE A 429 -11.13 5.34 -14.68
CA PHE A 429 -12.08 6.27 -14.10
C PHE A 429 -11.31 7.36 -13.34
N HIS A 430 -11.93 8.49 -13.06
CA HIS A 430 -11.35 9.54 -12.23
C HIS A 430 -11.94 9.48 -10.82
N ASN A 431 -11.10 9.17 -9.83
CA ASN A 431 -11.53 8.88 -8.44
C ASN A 431 -12.34 7.57 -8.28
N LEU A 432 -12.00 6.56 -9.09
CA LEU A 432 -12.58 5.21 -9.05
C LEU A 432 -12.69 4.64 -7.63
N SER A 433 -11.60 4.72 -6.86
CA SER A 433 -11.49 4.16 -5.52
C SER A 433 -12.46 4.81 -4.54
N GLY A 434 -12.89 6.04 -4.82
CA GLY A 434 -13.73 6.85 -3.96
C GLY A 434 -15.23 6.74 -4.26
N TYR A 435 -15.62 6.37 -5.48
CA TYR A 435 -17.00 6.44 -5.93
C TYR A 435 -17.43 5.26 -6.82
N ASP A 436 -17.00 5.23 -8.08
CA ASP A 436 -17.59 4.37 -9.12
C ASP A 436 -17.44 2.87 -8.84
N SER A 437 -16.31 2.50 -8.20
CA SER A 437 -16.02 1.11 -7.87
C SER A 437 -17.11 0.44 -7.04
N HIS A 438 -17.83 1.21 -6.21
CA HIS A 438 -18.89 0.70 -5.35
C HIS A 438 -20.10 0.19 -6.13
N PHE A 439 -20.39 0.76 -7.30
CA PHE A 439 -21.50 0.35 -8.16
C PHE A 439 -21.11 -0.81 -9.09
N ILE A 440 -19.88 -0.80 -9.61
CA ILE A 440 -19.46 -1.70 -10.70
C ILE A 440 -19.01 -3.07 -10.19
N ILE A 441 -18.27 -3.12 -9.07
CA ILE A 441 -17.53 -4.33 -8.68
C ILE A 441 -18.41 -5.56 -8.45
N ARG A 442 -19.61 -5.34 -7.90
CA ARG A 442 -20.58 -6.42 -7.62
C ARG A 442 -21.12 -7.02 -8.91
N GLU A 443 -21.62 -6.18 -9.82
CA GLU A 443 -22.15 -6.65 -11.10
C GLU A 443 -21.06 -7.30 -11.95
N LEU A 444 -19.85 -6.71 -11.97
CA LEU A 444 -18.69 -7.28 -12.67
C LEU A 444 -18.32 -8.69 -12.15
N ALA A 445 -18.41 -8.91 -10.84
CA ALA A 445 -18.13 -10.21 -10.24
C ALA A 445 -19.22 -11.26 -10.55
N LEU A 446 -20.48 -10.83 -10.65
CA LEU A 446 -21.63 -11.72 -10.84
C LEU A 446 -21.92 -12.05 -12.32
N LYS A 447 -21.72 -11.10 -13.24
CA LYS A 447 -22.20 -11.19 -14.62
C LYS A 447 -21.15 -11.67 -15.63
N ILE A 448 -19.88 -11.32 -15.44
CA ILE A 448 -18.80 -11.82 -16.28
C ILE A 448 -18.19 -13.05 -15.61
N PRO A 449 -18.16 -14.23 -16.24
CA PRO A 449 -17.46 -15.39 -15.69
C PRO A 449 -15.93 -15.15 -15.64
N GLY A 450 -15.28 -15.71 -14.62
CA GLY A 450 -13.82 -15.62 -14.43
C GLY A 450 -13.39 -14.98 -13.11
N GLU A 451 -12.10 -15.03 -12.81
CA GLU A 451 -11.53 -14.59 -11.54
C GLU A 451 -11.50 -13.07 -11.41
N ILE A 452 -11.85 -12.56 -10.23
CA ILE A 452 -11.64 -11.16 -9.83
C ILE A 452 -10.52 -11.08 -8.80
N SER A 453 -9.52 -10.25 -9.08
CA SER A 453 -8.38 -9.98 -8.21
C SER A 453 -8.50 -8.56 -7.64
N LEU A 454 -8.35 -8.41 -6.32
CA LEU A 454 -8.50 -7.14 -5.62
C LEU A 454 -7.16 -6.68 -5.03
N LEU A 455 -6.89 -5.38 -5.12
CA LEU A 455 -5.82 -4.69 -4.39
C LEU A 455 -6.44 -3.75 -3.34
N PRO A 456 -6.87 -4.26 -2.17
CA PRO A 456 -7.57 -3.46 -1.16
C PRO A 456 -6.63 -2.52 -0.40
N LEU A 457 -7.07 -1.27 -0.19
CA LEU A 457 -6.49 -0.38 0.81
C LEU A 457 -7.13 -0.66 2.18
N ASN A 458 -8.45 -0.76 2.19
CA ASN A 458 -9.25 -1.17 3.34
C ASN A 458 -10.47 -1.98 2.83
N LYS A 459 -11.49 -2.17 3.67
CA LYS A 459 -12.67 -2.96 3.30
C LYS A 459 -13.61 -2.28 2.29
N GLU A 460 -13.50 -0.97 2.17
CA GLU A 460 -14.40 -0.14 1.35
C GLU A 460 -13.67 0.34 0.10
N LYS A 461 -12.42 0.81 0.24
CA LYS A 461 -11.62 1.38 -0.85
C LYS A 461 -10.60 0.38 -1.37
N TYR A 462 -10.64 0.16 -2.69
CA TYR A 462 -9.67 -0.65 -3.44
C TYR A 462 -8.77 0.26 -4.29
N ILE A 463 -7.45 0.04 -4.26
CA ILE A 463 -6.51 0.74 -5.15
C ILE A 463 -6.83 0.41 -6.61
N SER A 464 -7.12 -0.86 -6.87
CA SER A 464 -7.51 -1.37 -8.18
C SER A 464 -8.16 -2.74 -7.99
N PHE A 465 -8.95 -3.14 -8.96
CA PHE A 465 -9.40 -4.51 -9.13
C PHE A 465 -9.22 -4.91 -10.59
N SER A 466 -9.04 -6.20 -10.82
CA SER A 466 -8.89 -6.74 -12.16
C SER A 466 -9.80 -7.93 -12.37
N LYS A 467 -10.40 -8.01 -13.56
CA LYS A 467 -11.30 -9.10 -13.95
C LYS A 467 -10.69 -9.84 -15.13
N SER A 468 -10.39 -11.12 -14.94
CA SER A 468 -10.07 -12.02 -16.03
C SER A 468 -11.37 -12.52 -16.65
N VAL A 469 -11.49 -12.49 -17.98
CA VAL A 469 -12.68 -12.95 -18.69
C VAL A 469 -12.46 -14.39 -19.14
N GLU A 470 -13.32 -15.30 -18.70
CA GLU A 470 -13.24 -16.72 -19.05
C GLU A 470 -13.27 -16.94 -20.57
N ASN A 471 -12.58 -17.98 -21.06
CA ASN A 471 -12.43 -18.30 -22.49
C ASN A 471 -11.75 -17.24 -23.36
N THR A 472 -11.18 -16.18 -22.76
CA THR A 472 -10.35 -15.19 -23.46
C THR A 472 -8.98 -15.05 -22.80
N LYS A 473 -8.03 -14.45 -23.51
CA LYS A 473 -6.76 -14.00 -22.92
C LYS A 473 -6.86 -12.62 -22.25
N ILE A 474 -8.02 -11.98 -22.33
CA ILE A 474 -8.20 -10.58 -21.95
C ILE A 474 -8.44 -10.45 -20.45
N LYS A 475 -7.78 -9.45 -19.86
CA LYS A 475 -7.96 -9.06 -18.47
C LYS A 475 -8.25 -7.57 -18.39
N PHE A 476 -9.38 -7.20 -17.78
CA PHE A 476 -9.63 -5.80 -17.45
C PHE A 476 -8.90 -5.42 -16.17
N ARG A 477 -8.25 -4.27 -16.17
CA ARG A 477 -7.63 -3.68 -14.99
C ARG A 477 -8.22 -2.30 -14.76
N PHE A 478 -8.95 -2.12 -13.67
CA PHE A 478 -9.54 -0.84 -13.35
C PHE A 478 -8.50 0.07 -12.68
N ILE A 479 -8.30 1.25 -13.23
CA ILE A 479 -7.28 2.20 -12.82
C ILE A 479 -7.97 3.50 -12.38
N ASP A 480 -7.50 4.04 -11.27
CA ASP A 480 -7.90 5.35 -10.78
C ASP A 480 -6.92 6.42 -11.29
N SER A 481 -7.35 7.24 -12.24
CA SER A 481 -6.51 8.32 -12.77
C SER A 481 -6.14 9.36 -11.71
N PHE A 482 -6.93 9.52 -10.64
CA PHE A 482 -6.63 10.45 -9.55
C PHE A 482 -5.38 10.03 -8.76
N ARG A 483 -5.05 8.73 -8.75
CA ARG A 483 -3.79 8.19 -8.17
C ARG A 483 -2.55 8.46 -9.03
N PHE A 484 -2.77 8.94 -10.25
CA PHE A 484 -1.71 9.49 -11.09
C PHE A 484 -1.73 11.00 -11.06
N MET A 485 -2.89 11.64 -11.15
CA MET A 485 -3.09 13.09 -11.26
C MET A 485 -4.12 13.55 -10.22
N ALA A 486 -3.66 13.87 -9.01
CA ALA A 486 -4.50 14.22 -7.86
C ALA A 486 -5.07 15.66 -7.95
N SER A 487 -5.91 15.91 -8.94
CA SER A 487 -6.59 17.19 -9.20
C SER A 487 -7.88 16.91 -9.98
N SER A 488 -8.87 17.81 -9.89
CA SER A 488 -10.12 17.68 -10.65
C SER A 488 -9.90 17.68 -12.17
N ILE A 489 -10.78 17.01 -12.92
CA ILE A 489 -10.81 17.03 -14.39
C ILE A 489 -10.85 18.46 -14.91
N ASP A 490 -11.65 19.34 -14.30
CA ASP A 490 -11.74 20.76 -14.70
C ASP A 490 -10.36 21.44 -14.67
N LYS A 491 -9.68 21.36 -13.53
CA LYS A 491 -8.35 21.94 -13.35
C LYS A 491 -7.32 21.28 -14.28
N LEU A 492 -7.35 19.97 -14.46
CA LEU A 492 -6.46 19.26 -15.38
C LEU A 492 -6.70 19.65 -16.85
N SER A 493 -7.96 19.84 -17.25
CA SER A 493 -8.36 20.25 -18.59
C SER A 493 -7.92 21.69 -18.89
N SER A 494 -7.91 22.56 -17.87
CA SER A 494 -7.46 23.96 -17.99
C SER A 494 -5.98 24.08 -18.31
N TYR A 495 -5.18 23.06 -17.98
CA TYR A 495 -3.75 23.04 -18.29
C TYR A 495 -3.43 22.53 -19.70
N LEU A 496 -4.43 21.97 -20.40
CA LEU A 496 -4.28 21.52 -21.77
C LEU A 496 -4.69 22.62 -22.73
N ASP A 497 -3.76 22.96 -23.62
CA ASP A 497 -4.06 23.76 -24.80
C ASP A 497 -5.13 23.07 -25.65
N ASN A 498 -5.99 23.84 -26.32
CA ASN A 498 -7.08 23.28 -27.12
C ASN A 498 -6.59 22.35 -28.25
N GLU A 499 -5.38 22.57 -28.77
CA GLU A 499 -4.75 21.71 -29.78
C GLU A 499 -4.49 20.28 -29.27
N LYS A 500 -4.34 20.11 -27.95
CA LYS A 500 -4.10 18.80 -27.32
C LYS A 500 -5.39 18.04 -26.98
N LYS A 501 -6.57 18.66 -27.15
CA LYS A 501 -7.89 18.08 -26.89
C LYS A 501 -8.43 17.38 -28.14
N ILE A 502 -7.63 16.48 -28.71
CA ILE A 502 -7.88 15.85 -30.02
C ILE A 502 -9.09 14.92 -29.95
N ILE A 503 -9.23 14.14 -28.89
CA ILE A 503 -10.34 13.19 -28.73
C ILE A 503 -11.66 13.95 -28.60
N THR A 504 -11.68 15.00 -27.78
CA THR A 504 -12.85 15.89 -27.68
C THR A 504 -13.20 16.49 -29.03
N LYS A 505 -12.21 17.04 -29.76
CA LYS A 505 -12.41 17.64 -31.08
C LYS A 505 -12.98 16.67 -32.12
N LEU A 506 -12.50 15.42 -32.16
CA LEU A 506 -12.98 14.39 -33.09
C LEU A 506 -14.42 13.92 -32.79
N ASN A 507 -14.92 14.17 -31.58
CA ASN A 507 -16.27 13.80 -31.15
C ASN A 507 -17.27 14.98 -31.16
N CYS A 508 -16.85 16.13 -31.70
CA CYS A 508 -17.68 17.32 -31.92
C CYS A 508 -17.99 17.48 -33.42
N SER A 509 -19.15 18.07 -33.75
CA SER A 509 -19.59 18.25 -35.15
C SER A 509 -18.92 19.46 -35.80
N ASN A 510 -18.61 20.49 -35.02
CA ASN A 510 -18.06 21.75 -35.49
C ASN A 510 -17.18 22.44 -34.42
N GLY A 511 -16.56 23.56 -34.80
CA GLY A 511 -15.66 24.31 -33.92
C GLY A 511 -16.37 25.00 -32.74
N ASP A 512 -17.63 25.40 -32.91
CA ASP A 512 -18.41 26.08 -31.87
C ASP A 512 -18.78 25.11 -30.74
N GLU A 513 -19.24 23.90 -31.09
CA GLU A 513 -19.44 22.79 -30.15
C GLU A 513 -18.14 22.48 -29.41
N PHE A 514 -17.02 22.35 -30.14
CA PHE A 514 -15.72 22.07 -29.53
C PHE A 514 -15.34 23.13 -28.49
N ASN A 515 -15.46 24.42 -28.84
CA ASN A 515 -15.15 25.53 -27.95
C ASN A 515 -15.99 25.53 -26.66
N LEU A 516 -17.19 24.96 -26.69
CA LEU A 516 -18.01 24.80 -25.50
C LEU A 516 -17.56 23.61 -24.64
N LEU A 517 -17.07 22.52 -25.25
CA LEU A 517 -16.69 21.29 -24.55
C LEU A 517 -15.21 21.25 -24.11
N VAL A 518 -14.43 22.32 -24.32
CA VAL A 518 -13.01 22.36 -23.90
C VAL A 518 -12.80 22.47 -22.39
N ARG A 519 -13.86 22.76 -21.62
CA ARG A 519 -13.86 22.85 -20.15
C ARG A 519 -14.94 21.96 -19.57
N LYS A 520 -14.79 21.59 -18.30
CA LYS A 520 -15.82 20.82 -17.60
C LYS A 520 -17.08 21.68 -17.44
N GLY A 521 -18.25 21.08 -17.70
CA GLY A 521 -19.54 21.74 -17.53
C GLY A 521 -19.96 21.85 -16.07
N ILE A 522 -21.16 22.39 -15.84
CA ILE A 522 -21.83 22.37 -14.52
C ILE A 522 -23.04 21.45 -14.56
N PHE A 523 -23.34 20.77 -13.45
CA PHE A 523 -24.48 19.87 -13.34
C PHE A 523 -25.19 20.05 -11.98
N PRO A 524 -26.53 20.10 -11.94
CA PRO A 524 -27.27 20.35 -10.70
C PRO A 524 -27.51 19.05 -9.93
N TYR A 525 -26.44 18.47 -9.36
CA TYR A 525 -26.47 17.14 -8.74
C TYR A 525 -27.59 16.95 -7.69
N GLU A 526 -27.76 17.92 -6.79
CA GLU A 526 -28.72 17.81 -5.69
C GLU A 526 -30.17 18.06 -6.13
N TYR A 527 -30.37 18.70 -7.28
CA TYR A 527 -31.68 18.89 -7.89
C TYR A 527 -32.20 17.62 -8.57
N VAL A 528 -31.30 16.79 -9.11
CA VAL A 528 -31.63 15.54 -9.79
C VAL A 528 -31.77 14.42 -8.77
N ASP A 529 -32.88 14.46 -8.02
CA ASP A 529 -33.22 13.53 -6.94
C ASP A 529 -34.15 12.38 -7.36
N SER A 530 -34.68 12.45 -8.57
CA SER A 530 -35.66 11.50 -9.10
C SER A 530 -35.53 11.35 -10.62
N TRP A 531 -36.12 10.29 -11.17
CA TRP A 531 -36.07 10.01 -12.61
C TRP A 531 -36.84 11.05 -13.43
N ASP A 532 -37.98 11.53 -12.90
CA ASP A 532 -38.85 12.48 -13.60
C ASP A 532 -38.14 13.82 -13.86
N LYS A 533 -37.17 14.20 -13.02
CA LYS A 533 -36.32 15.40 -13.23
C LYS A 533 -35.53 15.35 -14.53
N LEU A 534 -35.17 14.16 -15.01
CA LEU A 534 -34.44 14.01 -16.27
C LEU A 534 -35.30 14.28 -17.50
N ASP A 535 -36.63 14.28 -17.35
CA ASP A 535 -37.58 14.56 -18.43
C ASP A 535 -38.00 16.04 -18.49
N GLU A 536 -37.53 16.87 -17.55
CA GLU A 536 -37.80 18.31 -17.56
C GLU A 536 -37.21 18.98 -18.81
N SER A 537 -38.01 19.83 -19.46
CA SER A 537 -37.70 20.43 -20.76
C SER A 537 -37.01 21.79 -20.71
N SER A 538 -36.58 22.21 -19.53
CA SER A 538 -35.86 23.47 -19.30
C SER A 538 -34.67 23.27 -18.38
N LEU A 539 -33.63 24.07 -18.59
CA LEU A 539 -32.51 24.13 -17.64
C LEU A 539 -33.02 24.65 -16.29
N PRO A 540 -32.72 23.98 -15.16
CA PRO A 540 -33.11 24.44 -13.83
C PRO A 540 -32.56 25.85 -13.53
N PRO A 541 -33.22 26.62 -12.65
CA PRO A 541 -32.75 27.95 -12.27
C PRO A 541 -31.38 27.86 -11.58
N LYS A 542 -30.61 28.96 -11.59
CA LYS A 542 -29.23 29.01 -11.09
C LYS A 542 -29.11 28.53 -9.64
N GLU A 543 -30.11 28.80 -8.81
CA GLU A 543 -30.16 28.42 -7.39
C GLU A 543 -30.19 26.90 -7.20
N ALA A 544 -30.69 26.14 -8.18
CA ALA A 544 -30.73 24.68 -8.16
C ALA A 544 -29.36 24.02 -8.33
N PHE A 545 -28.32 24.80 -8.66
CA PHE A 545 -26.94 24.33 -8.78
C PHE A 545 -26.12 24.53 -7.49
N TYR A 546 -26.76 24.93 -6.39
CA TYR A 546 -26.08 25.04 -5.10
C TYR A 546 -25.55 23.67 -4.64
N SER A 547 -24.32 23.65 -4.10
CA SER A 547 -23.73 22.45 -3.52
C SER A 547 -23.65 22.58 -2.01
N HIS A 548 -24.38 21.73 -1.28
CA HIS A 548 -24.25 21.62 0.18
C HIS A 548 -22.90 21.05 0.61
N LEU A 549 -22.21 20.29 -0.25
CA LEU A 549 -20.88 19.75 0.05
C LEU A 549 -19.81 20.86 0.11
N HIS A 550 -19.92 21.85 -0.77
CA HIS A 550 -18.98 22.96 -0.88
C HIS A 550 -19.51 24.27 -0.28
N GLU A 551 -20.77 24.26 0.17
CA GLU A 551 -21.52 25.41 0.68
C GLU A 551 -21.50 26.63 -0.26
N GLU A 552 -21.41 26.38 -1.57
CA GLU A 552 -21.26 27.40 -2.60
C GLU A 552 -22.24 27.20 -3.78
N GLY A 553 -22.65 28.30 -4.38
CA GLY A 553 -23.38 28.32 -5.65
C GLY A 553 -22.44 28.51 -6.83
N ILE A 554 -22.98 28.41 -8.04
CA ILE A 554 -22.22 28.63 -9.27
C ILE A 554 -22.07 30.11 -9.64
N SER A 555 -21.05 30.43 -10.43
CA SER A 555 -20.86 31.78 -10.98
C SER A 555 -21.89 32.10 -12.09
N ASP A 556 -22.15 33.40 -12.33
CA ASP A 556 -23.01 33.84 -13.45
C ASP A 556 -22.43 33.45 -14.82
N GLU A 557 -21.11 33.45 -14.95
CA GLU A 557 -20.41 33.02 -16.17
C GLU A 557 -20.65 31.53 -16.45
N SER A 558 -20.55 30.69 -15.41
CA SER A 558 -20.80 29.24 -15.52
C SER A 558 -22.26 28.96 -15.92
N TYR A 559 -23.22 29.69 -15.35
CA TYR A 559 -24.63 29.52 -15.71
C TYR A 559 -24.94 30.03 -17.12
N THR A 560 -24.37 31.17 -17.53
CA THR A 560 -24.50 31.69 -18.90
C THR A 560 -23.95 30.70 -19.93
N HIS A 561 -22.84 30.05 -19.61
CA HIS A 561 -22.28 29.00 -20.44
C HIS A 561 -23.19 27.77 -20.53
N ALA A 562 -23.78 27.31 -19.43
CA ALA A 562 -24.75 26.21 -19.46
C ALA A 562 -25.97 26.53 -20.34
N ASN A 563 -26.49 27.76 -20.30
CA ASN A 563 -27.55 28.22 -21.21
C ASN A 563 -27.10 28.21 -22.67
N THR A 564 -25.84 28.60 -22.93
CA THR A 564 -25.25 28.58 -24.28
C THR A 564 -25.12 27.13 -24.78
N VAL A 565 -24.68 26.20 -23.93
CA VAL A 565 -24.61 24.77 -24.24
C VAL A 565 -26.01 24.20 -24.52
N TRP A 566 -26.99 24.48 -23.66
CA TRP A 566 -28.38 24.06 -23.86
C TRP A 566 -28.91 24.46 -25.23
N THR A 567 -28.70 25.72 -25.60
CA THR A 567 -29.18 26.29 -26.87
C THR A 567 -28.40 25.74 -28.07
N THR A 568 -27.07 25.71 -28.00
CA THR A 568 -26.20 25.35 -29.15
C THR A 568 -26.37 23.88 -29.53
N PHE A 569 -26.54 23.00 -28.55
CA PHE A 569 -26.75 21.56 -28.77
C PHE A 569 -28.22 21.18 -28.95
N ASN A 570 -29.15 22.15 -29.04
CA ASN A 570 -30.60 21.93 -29.17
C ASN A 570 -31.16 20.94 -28.14
N ILE A 571 -30.71 21.05 -26.89
CA ILE A 571 -31.08 20.15 -25.80
C ILE A 571 -32.56 20.32 -25.46
N GLN A 572 -33.28 19.20 -25.40
CA GLN A 572 -34.72 19.17 -25.15
C GLN A 572 -35.08 18.77 -23.72
N THR A 573 -34.22 18.01 -23.04
CA THR A 573 -34.47 17.57 -21.66
C THR A 573 -33.23 17.62 -20.79
N LEU A 574 -33.40 17.72 -19.47
CA LEU A 574 -32.29 17.70 -18.51
C LEU A 574 -31.48 16.40 -18.59
N GLY A 575 -32.11 15.29 -18.96
CA GLY A 575 -31.43 14.04 -19.27
C GLY A 575 -30.46 14.20 -20.46
N GLN A 576 -30.88 14.82 -21.56
CA GLN A 576 -29.98 15.06 -22.70
C GLN A 576 -28.81 15.99 -22.33
N TYR A 577 -29.06 16.97 -21.45
CA TYR A 577 -28.00 17.79 -20.87
C TYR A 577 -27.01 16.96 -20.05
N SER A 578 -27.52 16.05 -19.21
CA SER A 578 -26.70 15.10 -18.46
C SER A 578 -25.87 14.18 -19.36
N ASP A 579 -26.43 13.71 -20.48
CA ASP A 579 -25.70 12.84 -21.41
C ASP A 579 -24.52 13.59 -22.04
N LEU A 580 -24.73 14.86 -22.42
CA LEU A 580 -23.67 15.72 -22.96
C LEU A 580 -22.62 16.05 -21.90
N TYR A 581 -23.05 16.32 -20.66
CA TYR A 581 -22.17 16.53 -19.52
C TYR A 581 -21.24 15.32 -19.30
N LEU A 582 -21.82 14.12 -19.18
CA LEU A 582 -21.08 12.89 -18.99
C LEU A 582 -20.16 12.56 -20.18
N LYS A 583 -20.64 12.80 -21.41
CA LYS A 583 -19.80 12.69 -22.62
C LYS A 583 -18.57 13.60 -22.52
N THR A 584 -18.76 14.85 -22.09
CA THR A 584 -17.67 15.82 -21.97
C THR A 584 -16.63 15.37 -20.95
N ASP A 585 -17.06 14.91 -19.77
CA ASP A 585 -16.17 14.42 -18.72
C ASP A 585 -15.33 13.21 -19.17
N VAL A 586 -15.94 12.23 -19.85
CA VAL A 586 -15.23 11.07 -20.39
C VAL A 586 -14.22 11.45 -21.48
N LEU A 587 -14.58 12.35 -22.40
CA LEU A 587 -13.69 12.78 -23.49
C LEU A 587 -12.53 13.62 -22.96
N LEU A 588 -12.79 14.53 -22.02
CA LEU A 588 -11.74 15.31 -21.35
C LEU A 588 -10.81 14.40 -20.55
N LEU A 589 -11.34 13.42 -19.81
CA LEU A 589 -10.53 12.42 -19.12
C LEU A 589 -9.61 11.67 -20.09
N ALA A 590 -10.13 11.25 -21.24
CA ALA A 590 -9.36 10.58 -22.27
C ALA A 590 -8.23 11.48 -22.82
N ASP A 591 -8.53 12.73 -23.17
CA ASP A 591 -7.52 13.70 -23.62
C ASP A 591 -6.45 13.94 -22.55
N ILE A 592 -6.84 14.16 -21.29
CA ILE A 592 -5.93 14.37 -20.16
C ILE A 592 -4.99 13.18 -19.99
N PHE A 593 -5.53 11.98 -19.94
CA PHE A 593 -4.73 10.80 -19.67
C PHE A 593 -3.88 10.39 -20.87
N GLU A 594 -4.35 10.54 -22.12
CA GLU A 594 -3.52 10.30 -23.31
C GLU A 594 -2.35 11.29 -23.40
N ASN A 595 -2.55 12.58 -23.09
CA ASN A 595 -1.46 13.54 -23.02
C ASN A 595 -0.46 13.19 -21.90
N PHE A 596 -0.96 12.71 -20.76
CA PHE A 596 -0.10 12.21 -19.69
C PHE A 596 0.70 10.98 -20.12
N ARG A 597 0.09 10.03 -20.84
CA ARG A 597 0.77 8.87 -21.44
C ARG A 597 1.89 9.30 -22.37
N LEU A 598 1.62 10.22 -23.31
CA LEU A 598 2.61 10.74 -24.24
C LEU A 598 3.77 11.42 -23.50
N THR A 599 3.47 12.21 -22.46
CA THR A 599 4.49 12.86 -21.64
C THR A 599 5.40 11.83 -20.97
N CYS A 600 4.84 10.77 -20.39
CA CYS A 600 5.60 9.70 -19.75
C CYS A 600 6.41 8.86 -20.75
N LEU A 601 5.86 8.60 -21.94
CA LEU A 601 6.57 7.91 -23.02
C LEU A 601 7.75 8.75 -23.53
N ASN A 602 7.60 10.06 -23.65
CA ASN A 602 8.68 10.93 -24.08
C ASN A 602 9.76 11.10 -23.00
N ALA A 603 9.36 11.26 -21.74
CA ALA A 603 10.29 11.51 -20.63
C ALA A 603 10.98 10.24 -20.12
N TYR A 604 10.22 9.14 -19.99
CA TYR A 604 10.68 7.90 -19.34
C TYR A 604 10.67 6.70 -20.29
N GLN A 605 10.00 6.82 -21.45
CA GLN A 605 9.68 5.71 -22.36
C GLN A 605 9.02 4.56 -21.60
N LEU A 606 8.04 4.89 -20.76
CA LEU A 606 7.19 3.96 -20.02
C LEU A 606 5.75 4.45 -20.14
N ASP A 607 4.83 3.54 -20.46
CA ASP A 607 3.40 3.86 -20.53
C ASP A 607 2.77 3.72 -19.13
N PRO A 608 2.17 4.81 -18.57
CA PRO A 608 1.56 4.79 -17.24
C PRO A 608 0.43 3.75 -17.11
N LEU A 609 -0.20 3.33 -18.21
CA LEU A 609 -1.27 2.34 -18.20
C LEU A 609 -0.84 0.93 -17.79
N HIS A 610 0.46 0.62 -17.77
CA HIS A 610 0.96 -0.64 -17.20
C HIS A 610 1.01 -0.63 -15.67
N TYR A 611 0.88 0.55 -15.05
CA TYR A 611 1.02 0.77 -13.62
C TYR A 611 -0.34 0.99 -12.94
N TYR A 612 -0.36 0.85 -11.62
CA TYR A 612 -1.55 1.13 -10.80
C TYR A 612 -1.57 2.56 -10.25
N THR A 613 -0.41 3.17 -10.05
CA THR A 613 -0.24 4.47 -9.38
C THR A 613 1.01 5.19 -9.87
N ALA A 614 1.08 6.52 -9.66
CA ALA A 614 2.27 7.31 -9.97
C ALA A 614 3.54 6.82 -9.24
N PRO A 615 3.54 6.44 -7.95
CA PRO A 615 4.73 5.89 -7.29
C PRO A 615 5.29 4.63 -7.95
N GLY A 616 4.44 3.75 -8.48
CA GLY A 616 4.90 2.54 -9.19
C GLY A 616 5.62 2.89 -10.49
N LEU A 617 5.06 3.84 -11.25
CA LEU A 617 5.71 4.38 -12.46
C LEU A 617 7.02 5.10 -12.13
N ALA A 618 7.02 5.94 -11.09
CA ALA A 618 8.19 6.69 -10.65
C ALA A 618 9.36 5.77 -10.30
N PHE A 619 9.07 4.68 -9.58
CA PHE A 619 10.07 3.70 -9.15
C PHE A 619 10.74 3.00 -10.33
N ASP A 620 9.96 2.54 -11.31
CA ASP A 620 10.49 1.92 -12.52
C ASP A 620 11.23 2.92 -13.41
N ALA A 621 10.70 4.14 -13.55
CA ALA A 621 11.36 5.22 -14.29
C ALA A 621 12.73 5.55 -13.68
N MET A 622 12.80 5.61 -12.34
CA MET A 622 14.05 5.79 -11.61
C MET A 622 15.04 4.67 -11.91
N LEU A 623 14.65 3.40 -11.77
CA LEU A 623 15.53 2.27 -12.07
C LEU A 623 15.99 2.26 -13.53
N LYS A 624 15.11 2.62 -14.47
CA LYS A 624 15.42 2.65 -15.90
C LYS A 624 16.40 3.78 -16.24
N ILE A 625 16.17 5.00 -15.74
CA ILE A 625 16.99 6.17 -16.06
C ILE A 625 18.37 6.08 -15.43
N THR A 626 18.42 5.65 -14.17
CA THR A 626 19.68 5.54 -13.42
C THR A 626 20.49 4.31 -13.82
N GLU A 627 19.83 3.28 -14.38
CA GLU A 627 20.42 1.97 -14.71
C GLU A 627 21.12 1.32 -13.50
N VAL A 628 20.74 1.75 -12.30
CA VAL A 628 21.37 1.32 -11.05
C VAL A 628 21.03 -0.14 -10.76
N LYS A 629 22.01 -0.85 -10.21
CA LYS A 629 21.84 -2.20 -9.68
C LYS A 629 22.00 -2.16 -8.16
N LEU A 630 20.87 -2.13 -7.47
CA LEU A 630 20.81 -2.05 -6.01
C LEU A 630 20.94 -3.45 -5.39
N GLU A 631 21.87 -3.65 -4.48
CA GLU A 631 21.93 -4.84 -3.64
C GLU A 631 20.94 -4.69 -2.48
N LEU A 632 20.04 -5.66 -2.33
CA LEU A 632 19.09 -5.73 -1.24
C LEU A 632 19.73 -6.46 -0.06
N LEU A 633 19.35 -6.08 1.15
CA LEU A 633 19.81 -6.74 2.37
C LEU A 633 19.30 -8.19 2.44
N THR A 634 20.23 -9.13 2.50
CA THR A 634 19.95 -10.57 2.65
C THR A 634 20.06 -11.05 4.10
N ASP A 635 20.62 -10.22 4.97
CA ASP A 635 20.76 -10.46 6.42
C ASP A 635 19.68 -9.70 7.21
N ILE A 636 18.98 -10.44 8.08
CA ILE A 636 17.92 -9.90 8.94
C ILE A 636 18.46 -8.92 9.99
N ASP A 637 19.67 -9.15 10.48
CA ASP A 637 20.27 -8.27 11.48
C ASP A 637 20.65 -6.92 10.87
N MET A 638 21.11 -6.90 9.61
CA MET A 638 21.32 -5.66 8.86
C MET A 638 20.01 -4.92 8.59
N ALA A 639 18.96 -5.64 8.17
CA ALA A 639 17.65 -5.03 7.92
C ALA A 639 17.08 -4.39 9.20
N MET A 640 17.12 -5.12 10.32
CA MET A 640 16.69 -4.61 11.62
C MET A 640 17.56 -3.45 12.13
N PHE A 641 18.87 -3.49 11.86
CA PHE A 641 19.80 -2.40 12.16
C PHE A 641 19.39 -1.11 11.45
N ILE A 642 19.08 -1.18 10.15
CA ILE A 642 18.57 -0.03 9.39
C ILE A 642 17.21 0.42 9.90
N GLU A 643 16.26 -0.50 10.13
CA GLU A 643 14.92 -0.16 10.64
C GLU A 643 14.97 0.59 11.98
N ARG A 644 15.93 0.24 12.87
CA ARG A 644 16.17 0.96 14.13
C ARG A 644 16.66 2.39 13.94
N GLY A 645 17.27 2.71 12.80
CA GLY A 645 17.77 4.05 12.44
C GLY A 645 16.75 4.93 11.72
N ILE A 646 15.64 4.37 11.21
CA ILE A 646 14.64 5.14 10.45
C ILE A 646 13.95 6.15 11.38
N ARG A 647 13.92 7.41 10.96
CA ARG A 647 13.20 8.51 11.62
C ARG A 647 12.33 9.23 10.58
N GLY A 648 11.24 9.82 11.04
CA GLY A 648 10.40 10.69 10.20
C GLY A 648 10.92 12.14 10.18
N GLY A 649 10.15 13.03 9.57
CA GLY A 649 10.40 14.48 9.64
C GLY A 649 10.35 14.99 11.08
N VAL A 650 11.29 15.85 11.43
CA VAL A 650 11.29 16.52 12.73
C VAL A 650 10.24 17.62 12.70
N ALA A 651 9.28 17.54 13.63
CA ALA A 651 8.27 18.57 13.86
C ALA A 651 8.39 19.02 15.32
N GLN A 652 8.81 20.27 15.52
CA GLN A 652 9.05 20.86 16.83
C GLN A 652 8.41 22.24 16.88
N CYS A 653 7.64 22.49 17.94
CA CYS A 653 7.08 23.80 18.24
C CYS A 653 7.84 24.40 19.42
N SER A 654 8.81 25.28 19.15
CA SER A 654 9.71 25.84 20.16
C SER A 654 9.13 27.07 20.87
N ASN A 655 8.29 27.87 20.18
CA ASN A 655 7.62 29.04 20.75
C ASN A 655 6.11 28.85 20.92
N ARG A 656 5.54 29.39 22.01
CA ARG A 656 4.11 29.23 22.34
C ARG A 656 3.16 30.18 21.60
N TYR A 657 3.61 31.37 21.15
CA TYR A 657 2.82 32.31 20.33
C TYR A 657 3.70 33.45 19.79
N ALA A 658 3.63 33.77 18.49
CA ALA A 658 4.25 34.95 17.89
C ALA A 658 3.24 35.64 16.97
N LYS A 659 3.15 36.98 17.05
CA LYS A 659 2.21 37.80 16.27
C LYS A 659 2.97 38.85 15.47
N ALA A 660 2.69 38.95 14.17
CA ALA A 660 3.20 40.04 13.35
C ALA A 660 2.59 41.37 13.81
N ASN A 661 3.36 42.46 13.71
CA ASN A 661 2.90 43.83 13.85
C ASN A 661 3.66 44.70 12.86
N ASN A 662 3.13 44.91 11.66
CA ASN A 662 3.81 45.74 10.66
C ASN A 662 2.81 46.47 9.76
N LYS A 663 3.29 47.55 9.15
CA LYS A 663 2.49 48.48 8.33
C LYS A 663 1.83 47.87 7.08
N TYR A 664 2.14 46.61 6.73
CA TYR A 664 1.52 45.93 5.58
C TYR A 664 0.34 45.04 5.98
N MET A 665 0.04 44.95 7.28
CA MET A 665 -1.15 44.27 7.77
C MET A 665 -2.40 45.13 7.45
N SER A 666 -3.52 44.48 7.13
CA SER A 666 -4.81 45.13 6.83
C SER A 666 -5.15 46.23 7.85
N ASP A 667 -5.78 47.32 7.41
CA ASP A 667 -5.94 48.61 8.14
C ASP A 667 -6.41 48.55 9.60
N ASN A 668 -6.99 47.44 10.05
CA ASN A 668 -7.47 47.24 11.43
C ASN A 668 -6.55 46.38 12.32
N ASN A 669 -5.38 45.94 11.84
CA ASN A 669 -4.51 44.95 12.53
C ASN A 669 -3.07 45.43 12.80
N TYR A 670 -2.72 46.67 12.43
CA TYR A 670 -1.43 47.27 12.74
C TYR A 670 -1.56 48.28 13.87
N ASP A 671 -0.74 48.12 14.92
CA ASP A 671 -0.67 49.06 16.02
C ASP A 671 0.68 49.81 15.98
N PRO A 672 0.70 51.11 15.64
CA PRO A 672 1.93 51.90 15.58
C PRO A 672 2.55 52.15 16.97
N SER A 673 1.82 51.88 18.06
CA SER A 673 2.36 51.97 19.43
C SER A 673 3.14 50.72 19.87
N VAL A 674 3.01 49.62 19.13
CA VAL A 674 3.72 48.36 19.39
C VAL A 674 4.94 48.24 18.48
N PRO A 675 6.08 47.65 18.93
CA PRO A 675 7.24 47.44 18.09
C PRO A 675 6.91 46.69 16.79
N THR A 676 7.61 47.05 15.71
CA THR A 676 7.40 46.38 14.43
C THR A 676 7.92 44.93 14.49
N ALA A 677 7.07 43.98 14.12
CA ALA A 677 7.37 42.56 14.08
C ALA A 677 6.95 41.95 12.74
N TYR A 678 7.85 41.17 12.16
CA TYR A 678 7.61 40.40 10.93
C TYR A 678 7.67 38.91 11.23
N LEU A 679 6.78 38.15 10.59
CA LEU A 679 6.87 36.70 10.54
C LEU A 679 7.46 36.32 9.19
N MET A 680 8.49 35.48 9.23
CA MET A 680 9.19 35.02 8.04
C MET A 680 9.03 33.52 7.90
N TYR A 681 8.61 33.10 6.72
CA TYR A 681 8.41 31.69 6.39
C TYR A 681 9.47 31.25 5.39
N TYR A 682 10.21 30.21 5.76
CA TYR A 682 11.19 29.57 4.89
C TYR A 682 10.70 28.17 4.54
N ASP A 683 10.74 27.85 3.25
CA ASP A 683 10.47 26.50 2.74
C ASP A 683 11.61 26.08 1.82
N VAL A 684 12.12 24.88 2.05
CA VAL A 684 13.21 24.32 1.25
C VAL A 684 12.60 23.66 0.02
N ASN A 685 12.82 24.29 -1.13
CA ASN A 685 12.41 23.76 -2.42
C ASN A 685 12.97 22.35 -2.67
N ASN A 686 12.09 21.35 -2.79
CA ASN A 686 12.44 19.97 -3.10
C ASN A 686 13.50 19.38 -2.13
N LEU A 687 13.28 19.54 -0.82
CA LEU A 687 14.17 19.05 0.24
C LEU A 687 14.62 17.58 0.04
N TYR A 688 13.66 16.69 -0.20
CA TYR A 688 13.97 15.27 -0.42
C TYR A 688 14.72 15.02 -1.72
N GLY A 689 14.32 15.66 -2.84
CA GLY A 689 15.05 15.50 -4.10
C GLY A 689 16.50 15.98 -4.01
N ARG A 690 16.75 17.10 -3.32
CA ARG A 690 18.13 17.57 -3.09
C ARG A 690 18.94 16.57 -2.28
N THR A 691 18.38 16.03 -1.19
CA THR A 691 19.04 15.01 -0.36
C THR A 691 19.25 13.70 -1.12
N MET A 692 18.28 13.30 -1.96
CA MET A 692 18.35 12.10 -2.81
C MET A 692 19.41 12.22 -3.91
N SER A 693 19.84 13.43 -4.25
CA SER A 693 20.90 13.67 -5.24
C SER A 693 22.31 13.52 -4.65
N GLU A 694 22.44 13.27 -3.35
CA GLU A 694 23.71 13.05 -2.68
C GLU A 694 24.16 11.59 -2.74
N PHE A 695 25.33 11.29 -2.17
CA PHE A 695 25.86 9.94 -2.13
C PHE A 695 25.01 9.08 -1.20
N LEU A 696 24.37 8.06 -1.79
CA LEU A 696 23.45 7.15 -1.12
C LEU A 696 23.91 5.70 -1.23
N PRO A 697 23.63 4.86 -0.22
CA PRO A 697 23.97 3.44 -0.25
C PRO A 697 23.37 2.72 -1.46
N TYR A 698 24.13 1.83 -2.09
CA TYR A 698 23.62 0.98 -3.17
C TYR A 698 24.08 -0.49 -3.11
N GLY A 699 25.11 -0.83 -2.33
CA GLY A 699 25.54 -2.23 -2.18
C GLY A 699 26.75 -2.47 -1.31
N GLU A 700 27.23 -3.72 -1.29
CA GLU A 700 28.36 -4.22 -0.49
C GLU A 700 28.21 -4.00 1.02
N PHE A 701 26.99 -4.22 1.51
CA PHE A 701 26.65 -4.11 2.93
C PHE A 701 27.41 -5.15 3.75
N SER A 702 28.19 -4.68 4.73
CA SER A 702 28.97 -5.54 5.61
C SER A 702 29.12 -4.91 7.00
N PHE A 703 28.96 -5.71 8.05
CA PHE A 703 29.33 -5.26 9.39
C PHE A 703 30.86 -5.23 9.50
N VAL A 704 31.37 -4.23 10.20
CA VAL A 704 32.80 -4.07 10.49
C VAL A 704 33.07 -4.63 11.89
N ASP A 705 33.99 -5.59 12.00
CA ASP A 705 34.32 -6.24 13.28
C ASP A 705 35.11 -5.30 14.21
N GLU A 706 36.10 -4.58 13.66
CA GLU A 706 36.94 -3.62 14.38
C GLU A 706 36.85 -2.23 13.73
N PRO A 707 35.85 -1.42 14.08
CA PRO A 707 35.66 -0.10 13.47
C PRO A 707 36.65 0.92 14.03
N ASP A 708 37.32 1.65 13.13
CA ASP A 708 38.15 2.80 13.46
C ASP A 708 37.33 4.10 13.33
N ILE A 709 37.12 4.78 14.46
CA ILE A 709 36.35 6.03 14.51
C ILE A 709 37.05 7.16 13.75
N GLU A 710 38.38 7.24 13.79
CA GLU A 710 39.12 8.32 13.16
C GLU A 710 39.01 8.20 11.63
N CYS A 711 39.15 6.98 11.10
CA CYS A 711 38.87 6.69 9.70
C CYS A 711 37.44 7.09 9.30
N ILE A 712 36.42 6.77 10.12
CA ILE A 712 35.02 7.09 9.82
C ILE A 712 34.77 8.60 9.80
N LEU A 713 35.30 9.35 10.77
CA LEU A 713 35.11 10.80 10.87
C LEU A 713 35.86 11.55 9.76
N ASN A 714 37.01 11.03 9.31
CA ASN A 714 37.79 11.60 8.22
C ASN A 714 37.31 11.19 6.81
N THR A 715 36.36 10.26 6.70
CA THR A 715 35.83 9.80 5.41
C THR A 715 35.05 10.93 4.72
N PRO A 716 35.39 11.38 3.50
CA PRO A 716 34.64 12.41 2.78
C PRO A 716 33.17 12.03 2.52
N ASP A 717 32.28 13.02 2.47
CA ASP A 717 30.84 12.81 2.28
C ASP A 717 30.50 12.19 0.90
N ASP A 718 31.36 12.43 -0.09
CA ASP A 718 31.33 11.94 -1.47
C ASP A 718 32.29 10.75 -1.72
N SER A 719 32.79 10.13 -0.65
CA SER A 719 33.55 8.88 -0.73
C SER A 719 32.69 7.77 -1.34
N ASP A 720 33.31 6.85 -2.09
CA ASP A 720 32.64 5.63 -2.58
C ASP A 720 32.18 4.70 -1.45
N ILE A 721 32.73 4.88 -0.23
CA ILE A 721 32.39 4.11 0.97
C ILE A 721 31.75 5.01 2.02
N GLY A 722 30.62 4.55 2.57
CA GLY A 722 29.92 5.20 3.68
C GLY A 722 29.62 4.24 4.82
N TYR A 723 29.12 4.81 5.92
CA TYR A 723 28.85 4.08 7.17
C TYR A 723 27.53 4.46 7.83
N ILE A 724 26.83 3.48 8.38
CA ILE A 724 25.75 3.67 9.35
C ILE A 724 26.20 3.03 10.66
N ILE A 725 26.04 3.77 11.75
CA ILE A 725 26.73 3.52 13.01
C ILE A 725 25.68 3.39 14.10
N ASP A 726 25.82 2.39 14.96
CA ASP A 726 25.17 2.30 16.26
C ASP A 726 26.18 2.75 17.33
N CYS A 727 25.86 3.84 18.03
CA CYS A 727 26.73 4.42 19.05
C CYS A 727 25.98 4.98 20.26
N ASP A 728 26.73 5.23 21.32
CA ASP A 728 26.28 5.96 22.49
C ASP A 728 26.81 7.40 22.44
N LEU A 729 25.91 8.37 22.55
CA LEU A 729 26.23 9.80 22.55
C LEU A 729 25.80 10.43 23.87
N ASP A 730 26.67 11.17 24.51
CA ASP A 730 26.31 12.04 25.63
C ASP A 730 25.93 13.43 25.13
N TYR A 731 24.96 14.01 25.82
CA TYR A 731 24.45 15.36 25.57
C TYR A 731 24.88 16.26 26.73
N PRO A 732 26.01 16.99 26.60
CA PRO A 732 26.55 17.79 27.68
C PRO A 732 25.57 18.85 28.17
N ALA A 733 25.55 19.09 29.49
CA ALA A 733 24.60 20.00 30.13
C ALA A 733 24.78 21.45 29.66
N GLU A 734 26.01 21.83 29.33
CA GLU A 734 26.38 23.14 28.78
C GLU A 734 25.71 23.46 27.43
N LEU A 735 25.21 22.45 26.69
CA LEU A 735 24.49 22.65 25.42
C LEU A 735 22.97 22.76 25.60
N HIS A 736 22.44 22.55 26.81
CA HIS A 736 20.99 22.42 27.02
C HIS A 736 20.26 23.72 26.76
N GLU A 737 20.87 24.86 27.08
CA GLU A 737 20.28 26.18 26.83
C GLU A 737 20.33 26.54 25.34
N SER A 738 21.48 26.38 24.67
CA SER A 738 21.62 26.72 23.26
C SER A 738 20.82 25.82 22.33
N HIS A 739 20.58 24.56 22.72
CA HIS A 739 19.84 23.59 21.92
C HIS A 739 18.40 23.37 22.39
N SER A 740 17.88 24.16 23.34
CA SER A 740 16.55 23.96 23.92
C SER A 740 15.43 23.96 22.87
N ASP A 741 15.59 24.80 21.85
CA ASP A 741 14.57 25.01 20.82
C ASP A 741 14.58 23.92 19.75
N LEU A 742 15.75 23.34 19.47
CA LEU A 742 15.91 22.28 18.47
C LEU A 742 16.97 21.26 18.90
N PRO A 743 16.69 20.40 19.90
CA PRO A 743 17.65 19.40 20.34
C PRO A 743 18.04 18.43 19.22
N LEU A 744 19.33 18.15 19.10
CA LEU A 744 19.87 17.18 18.13
C LEU A 744 19.48 15.72 18.44
N ALA A 745 19.67 14.84 17.45
CA ALA A 745 19.48 13.39 17.55
C ALA A 745 18.08 12.94 18.02
N PRO A 746 17.01 13.19 17.22
CA PRO A 746 15.64 12.79 17.57
C PRO A 746 15.50 11.28 17.82
N GLU A 747 14.66 10.90 18.79
CA GLU A 747 14.45 9.51 19.19
C GLU A 747 12.97 9.17 19.44
N HIS A 748 12.61 7.90 19.22
CA HIS A 748 11.25 7.43 19.45
C HIS A 748 11.04 7.06 20.92
N MET A 749 10.35 7.92 21.66
CA MET A 749 10.05 7.74 23.08
C MET A 749 8.57 7.95 23.38
N THR A 750 8.09 7.33 24.45
CA THR A 750 6.78 7.67 25.02
C THR A 750 6.94 8.99 25.79
N PRO A 751 6.16 10.03 25.51
CA PRO A 751 6.28 11.29 26.24
C PRO A 751 6.03 11.07 27.75
N PRO A 752 6.84 11.65 28.66
CA PRO A 752 6.78 11.34 30.10
C PRO A 752 5.41 11.57 30.76
N SER A 753 4.65 12.55 30.28
CA SER A 753 3.31 12.92 30.77
C SER A 753 2.15 12.37 29.92
N SER A 754 2.45 11.50 28.96
CA SER A 754 1.43 10.96 28.06
C SER A 754 0.70 9.77 28.70
N LYS A 755 -0.62 9.89 28.90
CA LYS A 755 -1.55 8.77 29.16
C LYS A 755 -1.47 7.68 28.04
N SER A 756 -1.05 8.07 26.83
CA SER A 756 -0.86 7.18 25.69
C SER A 756 0.50 6.46 25.76
N LYS A 757 0.49 5.14 25.58
CA LYS A 757 1.70 4.29 25.47
C LYS A 757 2.34 4.32 24.06
N LEU A 758 1.99 5.30 23.23
CA LEU A 758 2.51 5.43 21.87
C LEU A 758 3.86 6.17 21.89
N LYS A 759 4.85 5.59 21.22
CA LYS A 759 6.13 6.26 20.97
C LYS A 759 5.92 7.36 19.93
N LYS A 760 6.36 8.58 20.24
CA LYS A 760 6.43 9.71 19.31
C LYS A 760 7.91 9.99 19.00
N LEU A 761 8.19 10.63 17.87
CA LEU A 761 9.52 11.15 17.59
C LEU A 761 9.70 12.42 18.43
N LEU A 762 10.63 12.40 19.38
CA LEU A 762 10.89 13.51 20.31
C LEU A 762 12.31 14.03 20.11
N LEU A 763 12.45 15.36 20.18
CA LEU A 763 13.73 16.01 20.38
C LEU A 763 13.97 16.12 21.89
N THR A 764 15.03 15.48 22.39
CA THR A 764 15.33 15.46 23.82
C THR A 764 16.82 15.76 24.03
N LEU A 765 17.11 16.41 25.16
CA LEU A 765 18.47 16.69 25.62
C LEU A 765 19.08 15.52 26.41
N TYR A 766 18.47 14.34 26.35
CA TYR A 766 18.97 13.14 27.04
C TYR A 766 20.17 12.53 26.34
N PRO A 767 21.02 11.78 27.06
CA PRO A 767 22.00 10.91 26.43
C PRO A 767 21.32 9.92 25.49
N LYS A 768 21.94 9.67 24.34
CA LYS A 768 21.46 8.70 23.34
C LYS A 768 22.24 7.40 23.52
N ARG A 769 21.52 6.28 23.58
CA ARG A 769 22.08 4.94 23.76
C ARG A 769 21.60 4.01 22.67
N ASN A 770 22.52 3.21 22.15
CA ASN A 770 22.30 2.36 20.98
C ASN A 770 21.67 3.12 19.79
N TYR A 771 22.15 4.33 19.55
CA TYR A 771 21.58 5.26 18.58
C TYR A 771 22.14 4.98 17.19
N VAL A 772 21.26 4.61 16.26
CA VAL A 772 21.63 4.31 14.87
C VAL A 772 21.53 5.57 14.02
N LEU A 773 22.62 5.98 13.37
CA LEU A 773 22.69 7.17 12.51
C LEU A 773 23.68 7.02 11.36
N HIS A 774 23.51 7.83 10.32
CA HIS A 774 24.47 7.96 9.22
C HIS A 774 25.73 8.72 9.68
N TYR A 775 26.91 8.34 9.18
CA TYR A 775 28.18 8.95 9.60
C TYR A 775 28.24 10.48 9.42
N ARG A 776 27.59 11.01 8.37
CA ARG A 776 27.48 12.46 8.15
C ARG A 776 26.74 13.17 9.29
N ASN A 777 25.67 12.56 9.80
CA ASN A 777 24.95 13.08 10.97
C ASN A 777 25.81 12.98 12.23
N LEU A 778 26.60 11.92 12.37
CA LEU A 778 27.53 11.79 13.50
C LEU A 778 28.56 12.92 13.49
N LYS A 779 29.21 13.21 12.35
CA LYS A 779 30.14 14.34 12.21
C LYS A 779 29.48 15.65 12.66
N MET A 780 28.32 15.96 12.10
CA MET A 780 27.55 17.15 12.44
C MET A 780 27.23 17.21 13.94
N TYR A 781 26.81 16.10 14.56
CA TYR A 781 26.49 16.09 15.99
C TYR A 781 27.72 16.32 16.87
N LEU A 782 28.88 15.76 16.51
CA LEU A 782 30.13 15.99 17.24
C LEU A 782 30.64 17.43 17.07
N GLU A 783 30.52 17.99 15.87
CA GLU A 783 30.81 19.41 15.58
C GLU A 783 29.93 20.35 16.40
N GLN A 784 28.66 19.99 16.62
CA GLN A 784 27.73 20.70 17.49
C GLN A 784 27.91 20.38 18.99
N GLY A 785 28.95 19.63 19.36
CA GLY A 785 29.37 19.44 20.76
C GLY A 785 28.85 18.19 21.47
N LEU A 786 28.08 17.30 20.82
CA LEU A 786 27.77 15.99 21.42
C LEU A 786 29.05 15.18 21.60
N ARG A 787 29.10 14.31 22.62
CA ARG A 787 30.29 13.51 22.93
C ARG A 787 30.04 12.05 22.60
N LEU A 788 30.89 11.47 21.76
CA LEU A 788 30.87 10.03 21.49
C LEU A 788 31.42 9.27 22.71
N VAL A 789 30.60 8.40 23.29
CA VAL A 789 30.98 7.56 24.44
C VAL A 789 31.51 6.21 23.96
N LYS A 790 30.80 5.60 23.01
CA LYS A 790 31.08 4.23 22.57
C LYS A 790 30.55 3.95 21.17
N LEU A 791 31.33 3.20 20.38
CA LEU A 791 30.87 2.53 19.17
C LEU A 791 30.38 1.11 19.51
N ASN A 792 29.14 0.79 19.11
CA ASN A 792 28.54 -0.53 19.35
C ASN A 792 28.64 -1.43 18.11
N GLN A 793 28.28 -0.90 16.94
CA GLN A 793 28.31 -1.66 15.68
C GLN A 793 28.34 -0.70 14.49
N VAL A 794 29.06 -1.07 13.43
CA VAL A 794 29.18 -0.25 12.21
C VAL A 794 28.83 -1.09 10.99
N LEU A 795 27.96 -0.56 10.14
CA LEU A 795 27.61 -1.09 8.84
C LEU A 795 28.30 -0.26 7.76
N ARG A 796 29.21 -0.88 7.00
CA ARG A 796 29.88 -0.31 5.83
C ARG A 796 29.09 -0.64 4.56
N PHE A 797 29.06 0.29 3.60
CA PHE A 797 28.46 0.09 2.28
C PHE A 797 29.16 0.93 1.20
N LYS A 798 28.95 0.56 -0.06
CA LYS A 798 29.21 1.42 -1.20
C LYS A 798 28.10 2.43 -1.39
N GLN A 799 28.48 3.66 -1.70
CA GLN A 799 27.57 4.77 -1.98
C GLN A 799 27.98 5.54 -3.23
N SER A 800 27.01 6.17 -3.87
CA SER A 800 27.22 7.06 -5.01
C SER A 800 26.00 7.97 -5.19
N ALA A 801 26.11 9.03 -5.98
CA ALA A 801 24.98 9.91 -6.32
C ALA A 801 24.03 9.29 -7.37
N TRP A 802 23.68 8.00 -7.22
CA TRP A 802 23.03 7.22 -8.27
C TRP A 802 21.61 7.70 -8.65
N LEU A 803 20.86 8.33 -7.74
CA LEU A 803 19.55 8.93 -8.08
C LEU A 803 19.64 10.29 -8.77
N LYS A 804 20.80 10.98 -8.68
CA LYS A 804 20.94 12.37 -9.11
C LYS A 804 20.45 12.58 -10.55
N LYS A 805 20.79 11.66 -11.46
CA LYS A 805 20.36 11.68 -12.87
C LYS A 805 18.83 11.73 -13.02
N TYR A 806 18.10 10.95 -12.22
CA TYR A 806 16.63 10.93 -12.24
C TYR A 806 16.04 12.21 -11.63
N ILE A 807 16.59 12.68 -10.51
CA ILE A 807 16.11 13.90 -9.85
C ILE A 807 16.34 15.14 -10.71
N ASP A 808 17.53 15.26 -11.32
CA ASP A 808 17.88 16.38 -12.19
C ASP A 808 16.96 16.43 -13.41
N LEU A 809 16.71 15.29 -14.05
CA LEU A 809 15.77 15.19 -15.17
C LEU A 809 14.38 15.72 -14.77
N ASN A 810 13.82 15.24 -13.66
CA ASN A 810 12.49 15.67 -13.22
C ASN A 810 12.47 17.14 -12.77
N THR A 811 13.58 17.64 -12.23
CA THR A 811 13.71 19.06 -11.86
C THR A 811 13.68 19.94 -13.11
N VAL A 812 14.41 19.58 -14.16
CA VAL A 812 14.40 20.28 -15.45
C VAL A 812 13.02 20.22 -16.10
N LEU A 813 12.39 19.05 -16.13
CA LEU A 813 11.04 18.88 -16.68
C LEU A 813 10.03 19.74 -15.91
N ARG A 814 10.13 19.80 -14.57
CA ARG A 814 9.27 20.64 -13.72
C ARG A 814 9.50 22.13 -13.94
N GLN A 815 10.74 22.57 -14.19
CA GLN A 815 11.04 23.97 -14.50
C GLN A 815 10.49 24.37 -15.87
N ALA A 816 10.55 23.46 -16.85
CA ALA A 816 10.02 23.70 -18.19
C ALA A 816 8.48 23.63 -18.26
N SER A 817 7.81 23.06 -17.26
CA SER A 817 6.37 22.82 -17.31
C SER A 817 5.52 23.98 -16.79
N LYS A 818 4.59 24.47 -17.62
CA LYS A 818 3.39 25.22 -17.15
C LYS A 818 2.33 24.28 -16.51
N MET A 819 2.41 22.99 -16.80
CA MET A 819 1.47 21.93 -16.39
C MET A 819 1.82 21.30 -15.02
N ILE A 820 0.79 20.99 -14.21
CA ILE A 820 0.91 20.28 -12.93
C ILE A 820 1.25 18.78 -13.10
N SER A 821 0.96 18.16 -14.25
CA SER A 821 1.15 16.71 -14.48
C SER A 821 2.60 16.23 -14.32
N ILE A 822 3.59 17.12 -14.44
CA ILE A 822 5.01 16.82 -14.20
C ILE A 822 5.42 17.05 -12.73
N ARG A 823 4.63 17.80 -11.93
CA ARG A 823 4.90 18.04 -10.50
C ARG A 823 4.72 16.79 -9.61
N ILE A 824 4.14 15.72 -10.17
CA ILE A 824 3.70 14.51 -9.46
C ILE A 824 4.86 13.66 -8.95
N PHE A 825 6.03 13.77 -9.57
CA PHE A 825 7.19 12.91 -9.26
C PHE A 825 8.19 13.54 -8.27
N SER A 826 7.80 14.60 -7.55
CA SER A 826 8.72 15.39 -6.72
C SER A 826 8.20 15.78 -5.33
N ASN A 827 7.19 15.06 -4.81
CA ASN A 827 6.80 15.13 -3.39
C ASN A 827 7.13 13.82 -2.68
#